data_AF-A0A7G6K411-F1
#
_entry.id   AF-A0A7G6K411-F1
#
_cell.length_a   1.000
_cell.length_b   1.000
_cell.length_c   1.000
_cell.angle_alpha   90.00
_cell.angle_beta   90.00
_cell.angle_gamma   90.00
#
_symmetry.space_group_name_H-M   'P 1'
#
loop_
_entity.id
_entity.type
_entity.pdbx_description
1 polymer ?
#
loop_
_entity_poly.entity_id
_entity_poly.type
_entity_poly.pdbx_seq_one_letter_code
_entity_poly.pdbx_strand_id
1 'polypeptide(L)'
;MKIVKAEVFVTCPGRNFVTLKITTEDGITGLGDATLNGRELSVASYLQDHLCPQLIGRDAHRIEDIWQFFYKGAYWRRGPVTMSAISAVDMALWDIKAKAANMPLYQLLGGASREGVMVYCHTTGHSIDEALDDYARHQELGFKAIRVQCGIPGMKTTYGMSKGKGLAYEPATKGQWPEEQLWSTEKYLDFMPKLFDAVRNKFGFNEHLLHDMHHRLTPIEAARFGKSIEDYRMFWMEDPTPAENQECFRLIRQHTVTPIAVGEVFNSIWDCKQLIEEQLIDYIRTTLTHAGGITGMRRIADFASLYQVRTGSHGPSDLSPVCMAVALHFDLWVPNFGVQEYMGYSEQMLEVFPHNWTFDNGYMHPGDKPGLGIEFDEKLAAKYPYEPTYLPVARLEDGTLWNQLAIVEREIPTPSAGGVRVKVKLAGICGSDSHIYRGHNPFAKYPRVIGHEFFGVINAVGDGVESARVGERVAVDPVVSCGHCYPCSIGKPNVCTTLAVLGVHADGGFSEYAVVPAKNAWKIPEAVADQYAVMIEPFTIAANVTGHGQPTENDTVLVYGAGPIGLTIVQVLKGVYNVKNVIVADRIDERLEKAKESGADWAINNSQTPLGEIFTEKGIKPTLIIDAACHPSILKEAVTLASPAARIVLMGFSSEPSEVIQQGMR
;
A
#
# COMPACT_ATOMS: atom_id res chain seq x y z
N MET A 1 12.14 -20.88 -33.03
CA MET A 1 12.46 -19.46 -33.26
C MET A 1 13.38 -18.97 -32.15
N LYS A 2 14.68 -19.25 -32.26
CA LYS A 2 15.67 -18.85 -31.26
C LYS A 2 15.85 -17.34 -31.23
N ILE A 3 15.98 -16.77 -30.03
CA ILE A 3 16.32 -15.36 -29.83
C ILE A 3 17.81 -15.17 -30.11
N VAL A 4 18.15 -14.31 -31.06
CA VAL A 4 19.53 -14.01 -31.46
C VAL A 4 19.99 -12.62 -31.06
N LYS A 5 19.06 -11.68 -30.83
CA LYS A 5 19.34 -10.35 -30.27
C LYS A 5 18.23 -9.89 -29.33
N ALA A 6 18.62 -9.17 -28.28
CA ALA A 6 17.73 -8.45 -27.38
C ALA A 6 18.39 -7.12 -27.04
N GLU A 7 17.85 -6.03 -27.57
CA GLU A 7 18.46 -4.69 -27.59
C GLU A 7 17.54 -3.68 -26.91
N VAL A 8 18.10 -2.82 -26.06
CA VAL A 8 17.35 -1.80 -25.32
C VAL A 8 17.75 -0.43 -25.85
N PHE A 9 16.74 0.34 -26.25
CA PHE A 9 16.89 1.69 -26.77
C PHE A 9 16.29 2.69 -25.79
N VAL A 10 16.99 3.79 -25.55
CA VAL A 10 16.50 4.92 -24.76
C VAL A 10 16.49 6.14 -25.67
N THR A 11 15.34 6.82 -25.76
CA THR A 11 15.16 7.98 -26.63
C THR A 11 14.27 9.02 -25.98
N CYS A 12 14.48 10.31 -26.28
CA CYS A 12 13.70 11.42 -25.72
C CYS A 12 13.06 12.36 -26.79
N PRO A 13 12.17 11.87 -27.67
CA PRO A 13 11.49 12.70 -28.68
C PRO A 13 10.39 13.57 -28.02
N GLY A 14 10.81 14.50 -27.17
CA GLY A 14 9.96 15.32 -26.30
C GLY A 14 10.03 14.87 -24.83
N ARG A 15 9.87 13.56 -24.60
CA ARG A 15 9.99 12.89 -23.29
C ARG A 15 10.69 11.53 -23.42
N ASN A 16 11.17 10.98 -22.32
CA ASN A 16 11.89 9.70 -22.33
C ASN A 16 10.97 8.50 -22.62
N PHE A 17 11.48 7.59 -23.45
CA PHE A 17 10.96 6.26 -23.69
C PHE A 17 12.09 5.22 -23.62
N VAL A 18 11.77 4.04 -23.08
CA VAL A 18 12.65 2.87 -23.08
C VAL A 18 11.95 1.75 -23.85
N THR A 19 12.60 1.27 -24.91
CA THR A 19 12.03 0.25 -25.81
C THR A 19 12.94 -0.96 -25.86
N LEU A 20 12.38 -2.14 -25.63
CA LEU A 20 13.05 -3.42 -25.89
C LEU A 20 12.71 -3.90 -27.29
N LYS A 21 13.73 -4.30 -28.05
CA LYS A 21 13.58 -5.01 -29.33
C LYS A 21 14.18 -6.40 -29.22
N ILE A 22 13.40 -7.43 -29.55
CA ILE A 22 13.86 -8.82 -29.64
C ILE A 22 13.89 -9.23 -31.12
N THR A 23 14.98 -9.88 -31.55
CA THR A 23 15.12 -10.42 -32.91
C THR A 23 15.36 -11.93 -32.86
N THR A 24 14.65 -12.67 -33.72
CA THR A 24 14.76 -14.13 -33.83
C THR A 24 15.70 -14.57 -34.96
N GLU A 25 16.14 -15.83 -34.94
CA GLU A 25 17.04 -16.41 -35.95
C GLU A 25 16.50 -16.31 -37.38
N ASP A 26 15.17 -16.32 -37.53
CA ASP A 26 14.46 -16.20 -38.80
C ASP A 26 14.19 -14.73 -39.21
N GLY A 27 14.71 -13.77 -38.44
CA GLY A 27 14.60 -12.33 -38.72
C GLY A 27 13.30 -11.67 -38.24
N ILE A 28 12.37 -12.39 -37.60
CA ILE A 28 11.16 -11.78 -37.01
C ILE A 28 11.56 -10.95 -35.79
N THR A 29 11.08 -9.71 -35.74
CA THR A 29 11.32 -8.75 -34.67
C THR A 29 10.06 -8.50 -33.83
N GLY A 30 10.26 -8.26 -32.54
CA GLY A 30 9.23 -7.87 -31.59
C GLY A 30 9.60 -6.65 -30.78
N LEU A 31 8.64 -5.78 -30.49
CA LEU A 31 8.82 -4.58 -29.67
C LEU A 31 8.05 -4.67 -28.34
N GLY A 32 8.65 -4.16 -27.27
CA GLY A 32 8.01 -4.02 -25.98
C GLY A 32 8.41 -2.72 -25.29
N ASP A 33 7.42 -2.03 -24.73
CA ASP A 33 7.64 -0.84 -23.92
C ASP A 33 8.20 -1.22 -22.54
N ALA A 34 9.16 -0.44 -22.07
CA ALA A 34 9.80 -0.59 -20.76
C ALA A 34 9.85 0.74 -19.98
N THR A 35 9.13 1.75 -20.46
CA THR A 35 9.19 3.10 -19.90
C THR A 35 8.64 3.12 -18.47
N LEU A 36 9.39 3.70 -17.54
CA LEU A 36 9.00 3.92 -16.16
C LEU A 36 9.34 5.35 -15.78
N ASN A 37 8.35 6.24 -15.86
CA ASN A 37 8.50 7.69 -15.81
C ASN A 37 9.36 8.16 -14.62
N GLY A 38 10.44 8.89 -14.90
CA GLY A 38 11.41 9.39 -13.91
C GLY A 38 12.35 8.35 -13.28
N ARG A 39 12.25 7.07 -13.67
CA ARG A 39 13.14 5.97 -13.23
C ARG A 39 13.57 5.08 -14.40
N GLU A 40 13.54 5.63 -15.62
CA GLU A 40 13.69 4.93 -16.90
C GLU A 40 14.99 4.14 -16.98
N LEU A 41 16.11 4.75 -16.59
CA LEU A 41 17.43 4.13 -16.67
C LEU A 41 17.59 2.94 -15.72
N SER A 42 16.80 2.85 -14.66
CA SER A 42 16.79 1.67 -13.78
C SER A 42 16.24 0.46 -14.52
N VAL A 43 15.20 0.63 -15.33
CA VAL A 43 14.63 -0.45 -16.14
C VAL A 43 15.55 -0.77 -17.32
N ALA A 44 16.13 0.26 -17.94
CA ALA A 44 17.10 0.07 -19.02
C ALA A 44 18.28 -0.80 -18.57
N SER A 45 18.86 -0.52 -17.40
CA SER A 45 19.91 -1.36 -16.80
C SER A 45 19.40 -2.76 -16.46
N TYR A 46 18.22 -2.89 -15.81
CA TYR A 46 17.65 -4.20 -15.47
C TYR A 46 17.49 -5.09 -16.71
N LEU A 47 17.06 -4.51 -17.84
CA LEU A 47 16.98 -5.22 -19.12
C LEU A 47 18.36 -5.53 -19.69
N GLN A 48 19.19 -4.51 -19.92
CA GLN A 48 20.49 -4.64 -20.59
C GLN A 48 21.45 -5.57 -19.86
N ASP A 49 21.55 -5.41 -18.54
CA ASP A 49 22.60 -6.05 -17.74
C ASP A 49 22.18 -7.41 -17.18
N HIS A 50 20.87 -7.64 -17.03
CA HIS A 50 20.38 -8.82 -16.29
C HIS A 50 19.42 -9.70 -17.09
N LEU A 51 18.55 -9.16 -17.95
CA LEU A 51 17.55 -9.97 -18.68
C LEU A 51 17.97 -10.31 -20.11
N CYS A 52 18.41 -9.32 -20.89
CA CYS A 52 18.79 -9.50 -22.29
C CYS A 52 19.86 -10.58 -22.51
N PRO A 53 20.94 -10.67 -21.71
CA PRO A 53 21.92 -11.75 -21.86
C PRO A 53 21.34 -13.15 -21.64
N GLN A 54 20.34 -13.25 -20.74
CA GLN A 54 19.66 -14.51 -20.41
C GLN A 54 18.58 -14.89 -21.42
N LEU A 55 18.15 -13.96 -22.28
CA LEU A 55 17.21 -14.22 -23.37
C LEU A 55 17.87 -14.91 -24.57
N ILE A 56 19.16 -14.66 -24.80
CA ILE A 56 19.87 -15.20 -25.97
C ILE A 56 19.86 -16.74 -25.95
N GLY A 57 19.51 -17.35 -27.09
CA GLY A 57 19.42 -18.81 -27.23
C GLY A 57 18.15 -19.45 -26.65
N ARG A 58 17.29 -18.68 -25.97
CA ARG A 58 15.95 -19.16 -25.60
C ARG A 58 15.04 -19.20 -26.84
N ASP A 59 14.02 -20.05 -26.78
CA ASP A 59 13.01 -20.14 -27.84
C ASP A 59 11.92 -19.10 -27.59
N ALA A 60 11.78 -18.14 -28.51
CA ALA A 60 10.83 -17.03 -28.41
C ALA A 60 9.37 -17.51 -28.31
N HIS A 61 9.08 -18.74 -28.73
CA HIS A 61 7.74 -19.29 -28.59
C HIS A 61 7.31 -19.57 -27.15
N ARG A 62 8.23 -19.73 -26.20
CA ARG A 62 7.94 -20.15 -24.83
C ARG A 62 7.64 -18.97 -23.90
N ILE A 63 6.68 -18.13 -24.29
CA ILE A 63 6.32 -16.88 -23.58
C ILE A 63 6.07 -17.12 -22.09
N GLU A 64 5.20 -18.08 -21.74
CA GLU A 64 4.88 -18.38 -20.34
C GLU A 64 6.10 -18.84 -19.53
N ASP A 65 6.96 -19.69 -20.11
CA ASP A 65 8.20 -20.14 -19.45
C ASP A 65 9.16 -18.97 -19.22
N ILE A 66 9.29 -18.08 -20.21
CA ILE A 66 10.12 -16.88 -20.10
C ILE A 66 9.59 -15.93 -19.03
N TRP A 67 8.27 -15.70 -19.01
CA TRP A 67 7.60 -14.87 -18.02
C TRP A 67 7.80 -15.41 -16.59
N GLN A 68 7.53 -16.71 -16.39
CA GLN A 68 7.70 -17.37 -15.09
C GLN A 68 9.16 -17.39 -14.65
N PHE A 69 10.08 -17.61 -15.59
CA PHE A 69 11.52 -17.62 -15.33
C PHE A 69 11.98 -16.26 -14.80
N PHE A 70 11.61 -15.14 -15.43
CA PHE A 70 12.04 -13.83 -14.93
C PHE A 70 11.26 -13.40 -13.69
N TYR A 71 9.95 -13.67 -13.61
CA TYR A 71 9.16 -13.31 -12.43
C TYR A 71 9.59 -14.05 -11.16
N LYS A 72 9.82 -15.37 -11.24
CA LYS A 72 10.22 -16.19 -10.08
C LYS A 72 11.72 -16.24 -9.89
N GLY A 73 12.48 -16.31 -10.99
CA GLY A 73 13.93 -16.46 -11.00
C GLY A 73 14.68 -15.20 -10.58
N ALA A 74 14.06 -14.02 -10.64
CA ALA A 74 14.60 -12.80 -10.02
C ALA A 74 14.80 -12.92 -8.50
N TYR A 75 14.18 -13.92 -7.85
CA TYR A 75 14.10 -14.12 -6.40
C TYR A 75 13.34 -12.99 -5.67
N TRP A 76 13.76 -11.74 -5.87
CA TRP A 76 13.06 -10.51 -5.46
C TRP A 76 11.91 -10.22 -6.43
N ARG A 77 10.68 -10.60 -6.04
CA ARG A 77 9.52 -10.55 -6.92
C ARG A 77 8.78 -9.20 -6.87
N ARG A 78 8.01 -8.92 -7.93
CA ARG A 78 7.23 -7.68 -8.12
C ARG A 78 8.13 -6.44 -8.15
N GLY A 79 7.51 -5.28 -7.95
CA GLY A 79 8.17 -3.98 -7.93
C GLY A 79 8.16 -3.33 -9.32
N PRO A 80 8.09 -1.99 -9.38
CA PRO A 80 7.89 -1.27 -10.63
C PRO A 80 9.01 -1.52 -11.64
N VAL A 81 10.28 -1.51 -11.21
CA VAL A 81 11.42 -1.74 -12.12
C VAL A 81 11.41 -3.16 -12.69
N THR A 82 11.27 -4.17 -11.83
CA THR A 82 11.23 -5.58 -12.20
C THR A 82 10.11 -5.85 -13.19
N MET A 83 8.90 -5.35 -12.90
CA MET A 83 7.72 -5.65 -13.70
C MET A 83 7.71 -4.86 -15.01
N SER A 84 8.24 -3.64 -15.07
CA SER A 84 8.45 -2.95 -16.35
C SER A 84 9.39 -3.73 -17.27
N ALA A 85 10.48 -4.27 -16.74
CA ALA A 85 11.40 -5.08 -17.53
C ALA A 85 10.76 -6.40 -18.02
N ILE A 86 10.03 -7.11 -17.14
CA ILE A 86 9.33 -8.35 -17.53
C ILE A 86 8.25 -8.06 -18.59
N SER A 87 7.51 -6.96 -18.43
CA SER A 87 6.46 -6.56 -19.37
C SER A 87 7.00 -6.27 -20.76
N ALA A 88 8.15 -5.59 -20.85
CA ALA A 88 8.81 -5.31 -22.11
C ALA A 88 9.17 -6.60 -22.87
N VAL A 89 9.70 -7.60 -22.14
CA VAL A 89 9.99 -8.92 -22.71
C VAL A 89 8.69 -9.59 -23.18
N ASP A 90 7.67 -9.62 -22.34
CA ASP A 90 6.38 -10.26 -22.65
C ASP A 90 5.71 -9.67 -23.89
N MET A 91 5.61 -8.34 -23.97
CA MET A 91 5.04 -7.63 -25.11
C MET A 91 5.80 -7.92 -26.41
N ALA A 92 7.13 -7.86 -26.38
CA ALA A 92 7.95 -8.17 -27.56
C ALA A 92 7.79 -9.62 -28.03
N LEU A 93 7.64 -10.58 -27.11
CA LEU A 93 7.43 -11.98 -27.45
C LEU A 93 6.04 -12.26 -28.02
N TRP A 94 5.01 -11.58 -27.52
CA TRP A 94 3.66 -11.65 -28.09
C TRP A 94 3.58 -10.98 -29.46
N ASP A 95 4.31 -9.89 -29.70
CA ASP A 95 4.46 -9.28 -31.03
C ASP A 95 5.06 -10.29 -32.01
N ILE A 96 6.17 -10.94 -31.64
CA ILE A 96 6.80 -12.02 -32.44
C ILE A 96 5.81 -13.15 -32.70
N LYS A 97 5.04 -13.57 -31.69
CA LYS A 97 4.08 -14.67 -31.81
C LYS A 97 2.96 -14.34 -32.80
N ALA A 98 2.39 -13.15 -32.71
CA ALA A 98 1.34 -12.68 -33.60
C ALA A 98 1.86 -12.47 -35.03
N LYS A 99 3.08 -11.93 -35.20
CA LYS A 99 3.77 -11.87 -36.50
C LYS A 99 4.01 -13.26 -37.11
N ALA A 100 4.49 -14.22 -36.31
CA ALA A 100 4.69 -15.59 -36.75
C ALA A 100 3.38 -16.30 -37.13
N ALA A 101 2.28 -15.95 -36.46
CA ALA A 101 0.94 -16.43 -36.81
C ALA A 101 0.31 -15.68 -37.99
N ASN A 102 0.96 -14.61 -38.49
CA ASN A 102 0.43 -13.69 -39.49
C ASN A 102 -0.97 -13.15 -39.13
N MET A 103 -1.14 -12.77 -37.86
CA MET A 103 -2.41 -12.27 -37.32
C MET A 103 -2.17 -11.01 -36.48
N PRO A 104 -3.10 -10.05 -36.46
CA PRO A 104 -3.07 -8.99 -35.45
C PRO A 104 -3.22 -9.61 -34.05
N LEU A 105 -2.54 -9.06 -33.05
CA LEU A 105 -2.46 -9.66 -31.71
C LEU A 105 -3.84 -9.98 -31.12
N TYR A 106 -4.85 -9.13 -31.31
CA TYR A 106 -6.20 -9.34 -30.75
C TYR A 106 -6.84 -10.68 -31.19
N GLN A 107 -6.49 -11.20 -32.38
CA GLN A 107 -6.96 -12.49 -32.86
C GLN A 107 -6.39 -13.66 -32.04
N LEU A 108 -5.12 -13.55 -31.62
CA LEU A 108 -4.49 -14.58 -30.76
C LEU A 108 -5.05 -14.58 -29.34
N LEU A 109 -5.52 -13.43 -28.86
CA LEU A 109 -6.11 -13.33 -27.51
C LEU A 109 -7.48 -14.00 -27.43
N GLY A 110 -8.21 -14.05 -28.54
CA GLY A 110 -9.52 -14.68 -28.66
C GLY A 110 -10.45 -14.04 -29.70
N GLY A 111 -9.97 -13.06 -30.47
CA GLY A 111 -10.78 -12.28 -31.41
C GLY A 111 -11.39 -11.04 -30.77
N ALA A 112 -11.99 -10.18 -31.59
CA ALA A 112 -12.62 -8.95 -31.12
C ALA A 112 -13.94 -9.25 -30.37
N SER A 113 -14.11 -8.65 -29.20
CA SER A 113 -15.38 -8.65 -28.45
C SER A 113 -16.21 -7.38 -28.72
N ARG A 114 -15.67 -6.42 -29.46
CA ARG A 114 -16.27 -5.12 -29.79
C ARG A 114 -15.72 -4.59 -31.11
N GLU A 115 -16.43 -3.64 -31.72
CA GLU A 115 -16.05 -3.02 -33.00
C GLU A 115 -14.98 -1.92 -32.85
N GLY A 116 -14.91 -1.29 -31.68
CA GLY A 116 -13.95 -0.23 -31.38
C GLY A 116 -13.74 -0.05 -29.88
N VAL A 117 -12.64 0.62 -29.53
CA VAL A 117 -12.20 0.85 -28.16
C VAL A 117 -12.55 2.28 -27.75
N MET A 118 -13.51 2.46 -26.86
CA MET A 118 -13.87 3.81 -26.37
C MET A 118 -12.71 4.40 -25.59
N VAL A 119 -12.32 5.63 -25.93
CA VAL A 119 -11.25 6.35 -25.23
C VAL A 119 -11.74 7.60 -24.52
N TYR A 120 -11.04 7.99 -23.47
CA TYR A 120 -11.23 9.30 -22.83
C TYR A 120 -10.02 10.21 -23.01
N CYS A 121 -10.29 11.52 -23.13
CA CYS A 121 -9.28 12.58 -23.21
C CYS A 121 -9.21 13.39 -21.91
N HIS A 122 -8.22 14.28 -21.83
CA HIS A 122 -8.04 15.18 -20.69
C HIS A 122 -8.46 16.60 -21.05
N THR A 123 -9.18 17.22 -20.12
CA THR A 123 -9.55 18.64 -20.20
C THR A 123 -9.12 19.35 -18.94
N THR A 124 -8.50 20.52 -19.11
CA THR A 124 -7.87 21.26 -18.02
C THR A 124 -8.06 22.77 -18.20
N GLY A 125 -8.18 23.51 -17.11
CA GLY A 125 -8.24 24.97 -17.14
C GLY A 125 -7.87 25.58 -15.80
N HIS A 126 -7.30 26.79 -15.78
CA HIS A 126 -6.97 27.47 -14.52
C HIS A 126 -8.22 27.96 -13.78
N SER A 127 -9.34 28.03 -14.50
CA SER A 127 -10.67 28.34 -14.00
C SER A 127 -11.68 27.31 -14.51
N ILE A 128 -12.88 27.30 -13.92
CA ILE A 128 -13.99 26.47 -14.42
C ILE A 128 -14.33 26.85 -15.87
N ASP A 129 -14.38 28.14 -16.21
CA ASP A 129 -14.71 28.60 -17.57
C ASP A 129 -13.71 28.07 -18.61
N GLU A 130 -12.41 28.15 -18.32
CA GLU A 130 -11.38 27.57 -19.20
C GLU A 130 -11.54 26.04 -19.35
N ALA A 131 -11.87 25.33 -18.27
CA ALA A 131 -12.10 23.89 -18.32
C ALA A 131 -13.36 23.55 -19.14
N LEU A 132 -14.41 24.38 -19.08
CA LEU A 132 -15.62 24.21 -19.90
C LEU A 132 -15.34 24.46 -21.38
N ASP A 133 -14.50 25.43 -21.72
CA ASP A 133 -14.13 25.69 -23.12
C ASP A 133 -13.25 24.57 -23.69
N ASP A 134 -12.33 24.04 -22.88
CA ASP A 134 -11.52 22.87 -23.27
C ASP A 134 -12.38 21.60 -23.38
N TYR A 135 -13.41 21.46 -22.53
CA TYR A 135 -14.42 20.40 -22.66
C TYR A 135 -15.17 20.48 -23.98
N ALA A 136 -15.68 21.65 -24.35
CA ALA A 136 -16.39 21.84 -25.61
C ALA A 136 -15.52 21.46 -26.82
N ARG A 137 -14.25 21.87 -26.81
CA ARG A 137 -13.28 21.52 -27.87
C ARG A 137 -13.11 20.01 -28.02
N HIS A 138 -13.02 19.26 -26.92
CA HIS A 138 -12.86 17.81 -27.01
C HIS A 138 -14.16 17.06 -27.32
N GLN A 139 -15.31 17.62 -26.93
CA GLN A 139 -16.61 17.12 -27.38
C GLN A 139 -16.74 17.24 -28.91
N GLU A 140 -16.30 18.36 -29.50
CA GLU A 140 -16.27 18.58 -30.95
C GLU A 140 -15.33 17.60 -31.69
N LEU A 141 -14.25 17.14 -31.03
CA LEU A 141 -13.37 16.07 -31.55
C LEU A 141 -14.03 14.68 -31.51
N GLY A 142 -15.22 14.57 -30.93
CA GLY A 142 -16.02 13.35 -30.92
C GLY A 142 -15.81 12.44 -29.71
N PHE A 143 -14.99 12.84 -28.72
CA PHE A 143 -14.81 12.06 -27.50
C PHE A 143 -16.14 11.80 -26.78
N LYS A 144 -16.37 10.56 -26.35
CA LYS A 144 -17.58 10.14 -25.60
C LYS A 144 -17.34 10.11 -24.10
N ALA A 145 -16.09 10.14 -23.69
CA ALA A 145 -15.63 10.12 -22.31
C ALA A 145 -14.56 11.20 -22.13
N ILE A 146 -14.69 12.01 -21.07
CA ILE A 146 -13.82 13.18 -20.86
C ILE A 146 -13.47 13.29 -19.38
N ARG A 147 -12.16 13.33 -19.07
CA ARG A 147 -11.63 13.61 -17.74
C ARG A 147 -11.50 15.13 -17.54
N VAL A 148 -12.12 15.67 -16.49
CA VAL A 148 -12.15 17.12 -16.22
C VAL A 148 -11.37 17.46 -14.95
N GLN A 149 -10.38 18.35 -15.08
CA GLN A 149 -9.64 18.94 -13.96
C GLN A 149 -9.65 20.46 -14.10
N CYS A 150 -9.55 21.21 -12.99
CA CYS A 150 -9.26 22.63 -13.06
C CYS A 150 -8.46 23.12 -11.85
N GLY A 151 -7.87 24.31 -11.97
CA GLY A 151 -7.13 24.95 -10.89
C GLY A 151 -8.02 25.28 -9.69
N ILE A 152 -7.50 25.09 -8.47
CA ILE A 152 -8.24 25.37 -7.24
C ILE A 152 -7.92 26.79 -6.76
N PRO A 153 -8.93 27.65 -6.54
CA PRO A 153 -8.71 29.02 -6.08
C PRO A 153 -7.89 29.06 -4.79
N GLY A 154 -6.80 29.83 -4.82
CA GLY A 154 -5.88 29.96 -3.67
C GLY A 154 -4.82 28.85 -3.58
N MET A 155 -4.71 27.96 -4.58
CA MET A 155 -3.56 27.06 -4.77
C MET A 155 -2.77 27.47 -6.01
N LYS A 156 -1.44 27.57 -5.90
CA LYS A 156 -0.57 28.02 -7.00
C LYS A 156 -0.43 26.97 -8.11
N THR A 157 -0.46 25.70 -7.75
CA THR A 157 -0.37 24.56 -8.66
C THR A 157 -1.36 23.49 -8.22
N THR A 158 -1.87 22.72 -9.18
CA THR A 158 -2.76 21.57 -8.93
C THR A 158 -2.36 20.50 -9.93
N TYR A 159 -2.27 19.25 -9.48
CA TYR A 159 -1.89 18.16 -10.36
C TYR A 159 -2.96 17.96 -11.46
N GLY A 160 -2.53 17.60 -12.68
CA GLY A 160 -3.42 17.39 -13.81
C GLY A 160 -3.68 18.65 -14.63
N MET A 161 -2.90 19.72 -14.44
CA MET A 161 -3.00 20.98 -15.17
C MET A 161 -2.01 21.02 -16.34
N SER A 162 -2.50 21.17 -17.57
CA SER A 162 -1.62 21.24 -18.75
C SER A 162 -0.70 22.46 -18.71
N LYS A 163 0.57 22.27 -19.10
CA LYS A 163 1.57 23.34 -19.29
C LYS A 163 1.67 23.82 -20.74
N GLY A 164 0.89 23.25 -21.66
CA GLY A 164 0.98 23.48 -23.10
C GLY A 164 -0.38 23.46 -23.83
N LYS A 165 -0.35 23.65 -25.16
CA LYS A 165 -1.53 23.59 -26.03
C LYS A 165 -1.58 22.24 -26.77
N GLY A 166 -2.74 21.57 -26.79
CA GLY A 166 -2.94 20.30 -27.49
C GLY A 166 -3.60 19.23 -26.62
N LEU A 167 -3.59 17.97 -27.09
CA LEU A 167 -4.05 16.82 -26.30
C LEU A 167 -2.99 16.34 -25.30
N ALA A 168 -1.71 16.32 -25.72
CA ALA A 168 -0.61 15.80 -24.92
C ALA A 168 -0.39 16.63 -23.64
N TYR A 169 -0.56 15.98 -22.49
CA TYR A 169 -0.21 16.49 -21.18
C TYR A 169 1.13 15.86 -20.74
N GLU A 170 2.00 16.64 -20.10
CA GLU A 170 3.29 16.16 -19.58
C GLU A 170 3.43 16.59 -18.12
N PRO A 171 3.21 15.67 -17.15
CA PRO A 171 3.40 15.98 -15.75
C PRO A 171 4.88 16.03 -15.35
N ALA A 172 5.76 15.29 -16.02
CA ALA A 172 7.17 15.20 -15.65
C ALA A 172 7.96 16.40 -16.19
N THR A 173 8.75 17.04 -15.33
CA THR A 173 9.53 18.23 -15.71
C THR A 173 10.99 17.88 -15.96
N LYS A 174 11.54 18.39 -17.07
CA LYS A 174 12.97 18.29 -17.38
C LYS A 174 13.79 18.99 -16.29
N GLY A 175 14.81 18.33 -15.78
CA GLY A 175 15.64 18.88 -14.72
C GLY A 175 16.24 17.82 -13.81
N GLN A 176 16.96 18.27 -12.79
CA GLN A 176 17.64 17.40 -11.82
C GLN A 176 16.78 17.10 -10.58
N TRP A 177 15.74 17.89 -10.35
CA TRP A 177 14.88 17.82 -9.15
C TRP A 177 13.40 17.76 -9.53
N PRO A 178 12.58 17.05 -8.75
CA PRO A 178 11.13 17.17 -8.83
C PRO A 178 10.65 18.61 -8.60
N GLU A 179 9.65 19.04 -9.36
CA GLU A 179 8.87 20.23 -9.00
C GLU A 179 8.09 19.96 -7.71
N GLU A 180 8.05 20.94 -6.79
CA GLU A 180 7.23 20.84 -5.58
C GLU A 180 5.89 21.57 -5.78
N GLN A 181 4.79 20.85 -5.53
CA GLN A 181 3.43 21.36 -5.66
C GLN A 181 2.78 21.51 -4.29
N LEU A 182 2.15 22.67 -4.06
CA LEU A 182 1.41 22.93 -2.82
C LEU A 182 0.03 22.27 -2.89
N TRP A 183 -0.40 21.65 -1.79
CA TRP A 183 -1.69 20.96 -1.70
C TRP A 183 -2.48 21.35 -0.44
N SER A 184 -3.80 21.51 -0.60
CA SER A 184 -4.77 21.59 0.50
C SER A 184 -5.98 20.75 0.14
N THR A 185 -6.23 19.72 0.95
CA THR A 185 -7.36 18.80 0.79
C THR A 185 -8.69 19.50 1.02
N GLU A 186 -8.76 20.41 1.99
CA GLU A 186 -9.97 21.14 2.36
C GLU A 186 -10.43 22.04 1.21
N LYS A 187 -9.51 22.80 0.61
CA LYS A 187 -9.81 23.65 -0.55
C LYS A 187 -10.28 22.83 -1.75
N TYR A 188 -9.67 21.65 -1.98
CA TYR A 188 -10.10 20.72 -3.01
C TYR A 188 -11.54 20.24 -2.78
N LEU A 189 -11.85 19.77 -1.58
CA LEU A 189 -13.16 19.24 -1.22
C LEU A 189 -14.29 20.26 -1.37
N ASP A 190 -14.03 21.52 -1.00
CA ASP A 190 -15.02 22.60 -1.07
C ASP A 190 -15.25 23.15 -2.50
N PHE A 191 -14.28 22.95 -3.39
CA PHE A 191 -14.29 23.57 -4.72
C PHE A 191 -14.61 22.61 -5.86
N MET A 192 -13.99 21.44 -5.92
CA MET A 192 -14.09 20.53 -7.07
C MET A 192 -15.53 20.10 -7.44
N PRO A 193 -16.47 19.87 -6.51
CA PRO A 193 -17.85 19.56 -6.88
C PRO A 193 -18.50 20.62 -7.79
N LYS A 194 -18.07 21.89 -7.69
CA LYS A 194 -18.57 23.01 -8.51
C LYS A 194 -18.15 22.89 -9.98
N LEU A 195 -17.00 22.27 -10.26
CA LEU A 195 -16.57 22.00 -11.63
C LEU A 195 -17.56 21.04 -12.31
N PHE A 196 -17.90 19.94 -11.64
CA PHE A 196 -18.78 18.92 -12.21
C PHE A 196 -20.21 19.45 -12.38
N ASP A 197 -20.70 20.25 -11.43
CA ASP A 197 -21.97 20.97 -11.55
C ASP A 197 -21.98 21.86 -12.81
N ALA A 198 -20.96 22.69 -12.99
CA ALA A 198 -20.86 23.58 -14.15
C ALA A 198 -20.79 22.80 -15.47
N VAL A 199 -20.05 21.69 -15.52
CA VAL A 199 -19.97 20.81 -16.70
C VAL A 199 -21.34 20.21 -17.01
N ARG A 200 -22.03 19.62 -16.02
CA ARG A 200 -23.34 19.00 -16.22
C ARG A 200 -24.42 20.02 -16.58
N ASN A 201 -24.38 21.22 -15.99
CA ASN A 201 -25.31 22.29 -16.34
C ASN A 201 -25.12 22.80 -17.77
N LYS A 202 -23.87 22.88 -18.27
CA LYS A 202 -23.58 23.37 -19.62
C LYS A 202 -23.74 22.31 -20.71
N PHE A 203 -23.32 21.07 -20.47
CA PHE A 203 -23.20 20.02 -21.49
C PHE A 203 -24.17 18.84 -21.30
N GLY A 204 -24.83 18.73 -20.15
CA GLY A 204 -25.73 17.62 -19.85
C GLY A 204 -25.01 16.32 -19.49
N PHE A 205 -25.67 15.18 -19.76
CA PHE A 205 -25.29 13.86 -19.23
C PHE A 205 -24.91 12.81 -20.27
N ASN A 206 -24.90 13.16 -21.57
CA ASN A 206 -24.65 12.19 -22.65
C ASN A 206 -23.24 11.62 -22.57
N GLU A 207 -22.25 12.47 -22.33
CA GLU A 207 -20.85 12.09 -22.18
C GLU A 207 -20.57 11.47 -20.80
N HIS A 208 -19.67 10.49 -20.81
CA HIS A 208 -19.07 9.93 -19.60
C HIS A 208 -18.09 10.96 -19.01
N LEU A 209 -18.28 11.30 -17.74
CA LEU A 209 -17.50 12.33 -17.05
C LEU A 209 -16.56 11.67 -16.03
N LEU A 210 -15.26 11.91 -16.15
CA LEU A 210 -14.23 11.29 -15.31
C LEU A 210 -13.53 12.36 -14.49
N HIS A 211 -13.02 11.98 -13.32
CA HIS A 211 -12.21 12.85 -12.47
C HIS A 211 -11.15 12.06 -11.74
N ASP A 212 -9.96 12.66 -11.61
CA ASP A 212 -8.80 12.05 -11.00
C ASP A 212 -8.37 12.82 -9.73
N MET A 213 -8.28 12.08 -8.62
CA MET A 213 -7.98 12.57 -7.28
C MET A 213 -6.48 12.40 -6.93
N HIS A 214 -5.80 11.54 -7.69
CA HIS A 214 -4.38 11.15 -7.63
C HIS A 214 -3.75 11.03 -6.23
N HIS A 215 -4.43 10.32 -5.35
CA HIS A 215 -3.98 9.85 -4.03
C HIS A 215 -3.91 10.91 -2.92
N ARG A 216 -4.64 12.01 -3.04
CA ARG A 216 -4.45 13.18 -2.13
C ARG A 216 -5.32 13.13 -0.87
N LEU A 217 -6.36 12.30 -0.85
CA LEU A 217 -7.34 12.26 0.22
C LEU A 217 -7.13 11.03 1.10
N THR A 218 -7.54 11.14 2.37
CA THR A 218 -7.75 9.97 3.23
C THR A 218 -9.04 9.23 2.83
N PRO A 219 -9.24 7.97 3.28
CA PRO A 219 -10.45 7.21 2.97
C PRO A 219 -11.77 7.91 3.29
N ILE A 220 -11.86 8.60 4.44
CA ILE A 220 -13.12 9.25 4.85
C ILE A 220 -13.36 10.57 4.09
N GLU A 221 -12.29 11.25 3.68
CA GLU A 221 -12.39 12.43 2.82
C GLU A 221 -12.80 12.02 1.41
N ALA A 222 -12.25 10.94 0.88
CA ALA A 222 -12.68 10.37 -0.40
C ALA A 222 -14.14 9.86 -0.35
N ALA A 223 -14.56 9.24 0.75
CA ALA A 223 -15.98 8.90 0.98
C ALA A 223 -16.88 10.14 0.94
N ARG A 224 -16.48 11.23 1.61
CA ARG A 224 -17.20 12.52 1.61
C ARG A 224 -17.23 13.12 0.21
N PHE A 225 -16.11 13.10 -0.49
CA PHE A 225 -16.00 13.62 -1.85
C PHE A 225 -16.90 12.84 -2.81
N GLY A 226 -16.81 11.51 -2.79
CA GLY A 226 -17.65 10.62 -3.59
C GLY A 226 -19.14 10.91 -3.40
N LYS A 227 -19.59 11.08 -2.15
CA LYS A 227 -20.98 11.49 -1.84
C LYS A 227 -21.34 12.84 -2.45
N SER A 228 -20.45 13.82 -2.37
CA SER A 228 -20.70 15.19 -2.85
C SER A 228 -20.82 15.30 -4.37
N ILE A 229 -20.47 14.24 -5.12
CA ILE A 229 -20.47 14.22 -6.58
C ILE A 229 -21.42 13.18 -7.19
N GLU A 230 -22.25 12.53 -6.37
CA GLU A 230 -23.21 11.52 -6.85
C GLU A 230 -24.21 12.09 -7.85
N ASP A 231 -24.68 13.33 -7.63
CA ASP A 231 -25.65 14.03 -8.50
C ASP A 231 -25.12 14.21 -9.94
N TYR A 232 -23.80 14.22 -10.13
CA TYR A 232 -23.17 14.43 -11.43
C TYR A 232 -22.94 13.12 -12.20
N ARG A 233 -23.25 11.97 -11.59
CA ARG A 233 -23.14 10.64 -12.18
C ARG A 233 -21.80 10.47 -12.89
N MET A 234 -20.73 10.59 -12.12
CA MET A 234 -19.37 10.38 -12.63
C MET A 234 -19.25 8.96 -13.18
N PHE A 235 -18.52 8.80 -14.29
CA PHE A 235 -18.16 7.49 -14.81
C PHE A 235 -17.18 6.79 -13.86
N TRP A 236 -16.25 7.56 -13.28
CA TRP A 236 -15.51 7.20 -12.07
C TRP A 236 -14.99 8.42 -11.31
N MET A 237 -14.63 8.20 -10.05
CA MET A 237 -13.59 8.94 -9.34
C MET A 237 -12.35 8.05 -9.21
N GLU A 238 -11.21 8.57 -9.64
CA GLU A 238 -9.97 7.83 -9.79
C GLU A 238 -8.97 8.15 -8.67
N ASP A 239 -8.24 7.10 -8.25
CA ASP A 239 -7.14 7.17 -7.29
C ASP A 239 -7.47 7.99 -6.03
N PRO A 240 -8.55 7.65 -5.30
CA PRO A 240 -9.04 8.48 -4.21
C PRO A 240 -8.04 8.66 -3.05
N THR A 241 -7.30 7.60 -2.71
CA THR A 241 -6.39 7.50 -1.57
C THR A 241 -5.21 6.59 -1.93
N PRO A 242 -4.05 6.69 -1.24
CA PRO A 242 -3.00 5.68 -1.36
C PRO A 242 -3.54 4.27 -1.08
N ALA A 243 -3.11 3.29 -1.88
CA ALA A 243 -3.77 1.99 -2.00
C ALA A 243 -2.86 0.80 -1.62
N GLU A 244 -1.67 1.04 -1.07
CA GLU A 244 -0.79 -0.03 -0.58
C GLU A 244 -1.48 -0.86 0.51
N ASN A 245 -2.24 -0.19 1.38
CA ASN A 245 -3.25 -0.84 2.21
C ASN A 245 -4.58 -0.85 1.46
N GLN A 246 -4.90 -1.98 0.84
CA GLN A 246 -6.12 -2.15 0.03
C GLN A 246 -7.41 -1.98 0.85
N GLU A 247 -7.38 -2.20 2.17
CA GLU A 247 -8.55 -2.04 3.04
C GLU A 247 -9.02 -0.59 3.15
N CYS A 248 -8.15 0.39 2.87
CA CYS A 248 -8.49 1.81 2.87
C CYS A 248 -9.68 2.13 1.95
N PHE A 249 -9.93 1.33 0.90
CA PHE A 249 -11.07 1.53 0.00
C PHE A 249 -12.42 1.10 0.61
N ARG A 250 -12.43 0.32 1.71
CA ARG A 250 -13.67 -0.11 2.38
C ARG A 250 -14.51 1.07 2.85
N LEU A 251 -13.89 2.06 3.49
CA LEU A 251 -14.60 3.27 3.98
C LEU A 251 -15.22 4.06 2.83
N ILE A 252 -14.53 4.13 1.68
CA ILE A 252 -15.02 4.82 0.49
C ILE A 252 -16.25 4.08 -0.05
N ARG A 253 -16.11 2.76 -0.27
CA ARG A 253 -17.17 1.91 -0.82
C ARG A 253 -18.41 1.80 0.07
N GLN A 254 -18.25 1.91 1.40
CA GLN A 254 -19.37 1.92 2.35
C GLN A 254 -20.24 3.17 2.27
N HIS A 255 -19.73 4.25 1.69
CA HIS A 255 -20.32 5.57 1.84
C HIS A 255 -20.76 6.22 0.54
N THR A 256 -20.23 5.83 -0.61
CA THR A 256 -20.66 6.41 -1.88
C THR A 256 -21.01 5.37 -2.93
N VAL A 257 -21.92 5.75 -3.81
CA VAL A 257 -22.23 5.01 -5.04
C VAL A 257 -21.51 5.56 -6.28
N THR A 258 -20.72 6.62 -6.13
CA THR A 258 -19.84 7.10 -7.20
C THR A 258 -18.86 5.98 -7.57
N PRO A 259 -18.77 5.58 -8.86
CA PRO A 259 -17.88 4.48 -9.24
C PRO A 259 -16.41 4.79 -8.97
N ILE A 260 -15.62 3.78 -8.64
CA ILE A 260 -14.23 3.94 -8.21
C ILE A 260 -13.27 3.29 -9.21
N ALA A 261 -12.24 4.02 -9.61
CA ALA A 261 -11.13 3.51 -10.41
C ALA A 261 -9.81 3.63 -9.64
N VAL A 262 -8.91 2.66 -9.80
CA VAL A 262 -7.56 2.71 -9.21
C VAL A 262 -6.58 1.81 -9.97
N GLY A 263 -5.30 2.14 -9.91
CA GLY A 263 -4.24 1.14 -10.08
C GLY A 263 -3.18 1.45 -11.14
N GLU A 264 -3.05 2.72 -11.55
CA GLU A 264 -1.98 3.13 -12.48
C GLU A 264 -0.57 2.83 -11.95
N VAL A 265 -0.39 2.92 -10.62
CA VAL A 265 0.88 2.67 -9.92
C VAL A 265 1.15 1.19 -9.62
N PHE A 266 0.18 0.31 -9.91
CA PHE A 266 0.26 -1.11 -9.58
C PHE A 266 1.10 -1.88 -10.60
N ASN A 267 1.81 -2.89 -10.11
CA ASN A 267 2.68 -3.73 -10.94
C ASN A 267 2.36 -5.23 -10.84
N SER A 268 1.36 -5.60 -10.03
CA SER A 268 0.99 -6.99 -9.85
C SER A 268 -0.48 -7.17 -9.48
N ILE A 269 -1.04 -8.34 -9.80
CA ILE A 269 -2.36 -8.76 -9.28
C ILE A 269 -2.43 -8.72 -7.75
N TRP A 270 -1.29 -8.89 -7.07
CA TRP A 270 -1.23 -8.83 -5.61
C TRP A 270 -1.49 -7.43 -5.05
N ASP A 271 -1.33 -6.38 -5.86
CA ASP A 271 -1.57 -5.00 -5.46
C ASP A 271 -3.07 -4.65 -5.52
N CYS A 272 -3.89 -5.45 -6.22
CA CYS A 272 -5.32 -5.21 -6.41
C CYS A 272 -6.25 -6.38 -6.12
N LYS A 273 -5.71 -7.54 -5.72
CA LYS A 273 -6.50 -8.75 -5.44
C LYS A 273 -7.65 -8.47 -4.48
N GLN A 274 -7.36 -7.84 -3.35
CA GLN A 274 -8.35 -7.57 -2.31
C GLN A 274 -9.34 -6.48 -2.75
N LEU A 275 -8.85 -5.44 -3.43
CA LEU A 275 -9.71 -4.39 -4.01
C LEU A 275 -10.78 -4.97 -4.93
N ILE A 276 -10.39 -5.94 -5.77
CA ILE A 276 -11.28 -6.61 -6.72
C ILE A 276 -12.23 -7.60 -6.01
N GLU A 277 -11.71 -8.51 -5.19
CA GLU A 277 -12.52 -9.57 -4.55
C GLU A 277 -13.59 -9.01 -3.61
N GLU A 278 -13.29 -7.90 -2.94
CA GLU A 278 -14.22 -7.24 -2.04
C GLU A 278 -15.12 -6.21 -2.76
N GLN A 279 -15.06 -6.15 -4.10
CA GLN A 279 -15.83 -5.22 -4.94
C GLN A 279 -15.69 -3.75 -4.49
N LEU A 280 -14.48 -3.37 -4.07
CA LEU A 280 -14.16 -2.02 -3.59
C LEU A 280 -13.95 -1.03 -4.73
N ILE A 281 -13.81 -1.52 -5.95
CA ILE A 281 -13.54 -0.76 -7.17
C ILE A 281 -14.45 -1.24 -8.30
N ASP A 282 -14.64 -0.39 -9.30
CA ASP A 282 -15.42 -0.69 -10.50
C ASP A 282 -14.54 -0.78 -11.75
N TYR A 283 -13.37 -0.13 -11.72
CA TYR A 283 -12.38 -0.14 -12.80
C TYR A 283 -10.96 -0.37 -12.28
N ILE A 284 -10.22 -1.29 -12.89
CA ILE A 284 -8.80 -1.52 -12.64
C ILE A 284 -7.96 -0.84 -13.71
N ARG A 285 -7.01 0.02 -13.29
CA ARG A 285 -6.22 0.89 -14.17
C ARG A 285 -4.79 0.42 -14.45
N THR A 286 -4.45 -0.80 -14.03
CA THR A 286 -3.14 -1.42 -14.32
C THR A 286 -2.83 -1.39 -15.81
N THR A 287 -1.54 -1.30 -16.15
CA THR A 287 -1.09 -1.13 -17.54
C THR A 287 -0.28 -2.32 -18.01
N LEU A 288 -0.20 -2.49 -19.33
CA LEU A 288 0.55 -3.60 -19.91
C LEU A 288 2.05 -3.43 -19.63
N THR A 289 2.59 -2.21 -19.72
CA THR A 289 4.00 -1.94 -19.40
C THR A 289 4.32 -2.14 -17.93
N HIS A 290 3.44 -1.79 -16.99
CA HIS A 290 3.80 -1.80 -15.57
C HIS A 290 3.36 -3.07 -14.83
N ALA A 291 2.36 -3.81 -15.33
CA ALA A 291 1.74 -4.93 -14.62
C ALA A 291 2.01 -6.33 -15.22
N GLY A 292 3.11 -6.49 -15.95
CA GLY A 292 3.61 -7.80 -16.39
C GLY A 292 3.21 -8.20 -17.82
N GLY A 293 3.00 -7.24 -18.70
CA GLY A 293 2.67 -7.47 -20.10
C GLY A 293 1.27 -8.04 -20.30
N ILE A 294 1.04 -8.61 -21.48
CA ILE A 294 -0.21 -9.27 -21.86
C ILE A 294 -0.46 -10.49 -20.95
N THR A 295 0.59 -11.25 -20.63
CA THR A 295 0.47 -12.46 -19.79
C THR A 295 0.05 -12.13 -18.35
N GLY A 296 0.59 -11.05 -17.78
CA GLY A 296 0.17 -10.55 -16.46
C GLY A 296 -1.20 -9.91 -16.48
N MET A 297 -1.43 -8.98 -17.40
CA MET A 297 -2.65 -8.17 -17.48
C MET A 297 -3.89 -9.01 -17.84
N ARG A 298 -3.75 -10.05 -18.68
CA ARG A 298 -4.83 -11.00 -18.96
C ARG A 298 -5.38 -11.62 -17.68
N ARG A 299 -4.50 -12.06 -16.77
CA ARG A 299 -4.90 -12.67 -15.50
C ARG A 299 -5.61 -11.69 -14.58
N ILE A 300 -5.14 -10.43 -14.55
CA ILE A 300 -5.78 -9.36 -13.77
C ILE A 300 -7.18 -9.10 -14.31
N ALA A 301 -7.34 -8.93 -15.63
CA ALA A 301 -8.63 -8.67 -16.25
C ALA A 301 -9.61 -9.84 -16.10
N ASP A 302 -9.16 -11.08 -16.32
CA ASP A 302 -9.98 -12.27 -16.14
C ASP A 302 -10.45 -12.41 -14.68
N PHE A 303 -9.58 -12.13 -13.72
CA PHE A 303 -9.94 -12.11 -12.29
C PHE A 303 -10.93 -10.99 -11.94
N ALA A 304 -10.69 -9.78 -12.44
CA ALA A 304 -11.59 -8.64 -12.30
C ALA A 304 -13.00 -8.95 -12.82
N SER A 305 -13.10 -9.69 -13.92
CA SER A 305 -14.37 -10.04 -14.56
C SER A 305 -15.32 -10.82 -13.64
N LEU A 306 -14.79 -11.64 -12.73
CA LEU A 306 -15.56 -12.43 -11.77
C LEU A 306 -16.39 -11.56 -10.82
N TYR A 307 -15.91 -10.33 -10.59
CA TYR A 307 -16.49 -9.37 -9.64
C TYR A 307 -17.14 -8.18 -10.34
N GLN A 308 -17.35 -8.27 -11.67
CA GLN A 308 -17.90 -7.21 -12.53
C GLN A 308 -17.03 -5.95 -12.60
N VAL A 309 -15.76 -6.07 -12.21
CA VAL A 309 -14.76 -5.00 -12.37
C VAL A 309 -14.31 -4.96 -13.82
N ARG A 310 -14.26 -3.76 -14.40
CA ARG A 310 -13.87 -3.53 -15.80
C ARG A 310 -12.43 -3.03 -15.93
N THR A 311 -11.83 -3.19 -17.10
CA THR A 311 -10.54 -2.56 -17.38
C THR A 311 -10.72 -1.07 -17.68
N GLY A 312 -9.82 -0.27 -17.11
CA GLY A 312 -9.76 1.19 -17.29
C GLY A 312 -8.32 1.63 -17.48
N SER A 313 -7.57 0.96 -18.35
CA SER A 313 -6.10 1.04 -18.40
C SER A 313 -5.59 2.48 -18.47
N HIS A 314 -4.61 2.83 -17.62
CA HIS A 314 -3.90 4.09 -17.69
C HIS A 314 -3.13 4.21 -19.01
N GLY A 315 -3.13 5.40 -19.60
CA GLY A 315 -2.68 5.70 -20.97
C GLY A 315 -2.10 7.10 -21.13
N PRO A 316 -1.12 7.48 -20.30
CA PRO A 316 -0.45 8.77 -20.35
C PRO A 316 0.56 8.78 -21.51
N SER A 317 1.17 9.94 -21.71
CA SER A 317 2.29 10.12 -22.63
C SER A 317 3.52 9.29 -22.22
N ASP A 318 3.68 8.90 -20.95
CA ASP A 318 4.82 8.10 -20.47
C ASP A 318 4.76 6.61 -20.74
N LEU A 319 3.62 6.10 -21.20
CA LEU A 319 3.55 4.80 -21.85
C LEU A 319 3.81 5.00 -23.33
N SER A 320 4.81 4.32 -23.90
CA SER A 320 5.18 4.60 -25.29
C SER A 320 4.07 4.17 -26.27
N PRO A 321 4.10 4.66 -27.52
CA PRO A 321 3.23 4.18 -28.59
C PRO A 321 3.21 2.65 -28.76
N VAL A 322 4.27 1.94 -28.35
CA VAL A 322 4.28 0.47 -28.30
C VAL A 322 3.25 -0.04 -27.30
N CYS A 323 3.22 0.50 -26.07
CA CYS A 323 2.21 0.13 -25.07
C CYS A 323 0.80 0.47 -25.54
N MET A 324 0.58 1.64 -26.17
CA MET A 324 -0.74 2.01 -26.71
C MET A 324 -1.23 1.00 -27.75
N ALA A 325 -0.37 0.59 -28.68
CA ALA A 325 -0.73 -0.41 -29.68
C ALA A 325 -1.13 -1.75 -29.03
N VAL A 326 -0.36 -2.22 -28.04
CA VAL A 326 -0.68 -3.47 -27.32
C VAL A 326 -1.98 -3.34 -26.52
N ALA A 327 -2.18 -2.19 -25.86
CA ALA A 327 -3.38 -1.91 -25.09
C ALA A 327 -4.62 -1.95 -25.98
N LEU A 328 -4.60 -1.30 -27.15
CA LEU A 328 -5.73 -1.34 -28.10
C LEU A 328 -6.06 -2.76 -28.60
N HIS A 329 -5.05 -3.61 -28.81
CA HIS A 329 -5.28 -5.03 -29.12
C HIS A 329 -5.93 -5.79 -27.96
N PHE A 330 -5.44 -5.55 -26.74
CA PHE A 330 -6.00 -6.14 -25.52
C PHE A 330 -7.45 -5.68 -25.31
N ASP A 331 -7.68 -4.38 -25.45
CA ASP A 331 -8.97 -3.71 -25.26
C ASP A 331 -10.00 -4.07 -26.32
N LEU A 332 -9.59 -4.42 -27.55
CA LEU A 332 -10.52 -4.93 -28.55
C LEU A 332 -11.01 -6.35 -28.22
N TRP A 333 -10.16 -7.15 -27.55
CA TRP A 333 -10.48 -8.52 -27.14
C TRP A 333 -11.21 -8.61 -25.79
N VAL A 334 -10.71 -7.98 -24.74
CA VAL A 334 -11.05 -8.30 -23.35
C VAL A 334 -12.54 -8.11 -23.06
N PRO A 335 -13.31 -9.12 -22.59
CA PRO A 335 -14.76 -9.00 -22.47
C PRO A 335 -15.23 -7.91 -21.49
N ASN A 336 -14.59 -7.79 -20.33
CA ASN A 336 -14.89 -6.78 -19.31
C ASN A 336 -14.17 -5.45 -19.55
N PHE A 337 -14.05 -5.01 -20.80
CA PHE A 337 -13.54 -3.68 -21.13
C PHE A 337 -14.43 -2.57 -20.56
N GLY A 338 -13.82 -1.53 -20.01
CA GLY A 338 -14.50 -0.31 -19.55
C GLY A 338 -14.24 0.89 -20.45
N VAL A 339 -13.00 1.37 -20.44
CA VAL A 339 -12.52 2.52 -21.24
C VAL A 339 -10.98 2.48 -21.32
N GLN A 340 -10.38 3.11 -22.33
CA GLN A 340 -8.94 3.31 -22.44
C GLN A 340 -8.60 4.80 -22.31
N GLU A 341 -7.62 5.15 -21.50
CA GLU A 341 -7.13 6.53 -21.47
C GLU A 341 -6.34 6.86 -22.73
N TYR A 342 -6.57 8.05 -23.29
CA TYR A 342 -5.80 8.54 -24.42
C TYR A 342 -5.42 10.01 -24.20
N MET A 343 -4.27 10.21 -23.59
CA MET A 343 -3.68 11.54 -23.39
C MET A 343 -3.12 12.13 -24.70
N GLY A 344 -2.92 11.31 -25.73
CA GLY A 344 -2.30 11.71 -26.99
C GLY A 344 -0.77 11.76 -26.95
N TYR A 345 -0.18 11.72 -28.15
CA TYR A 345 1.26 11.81 -28.37
C TYR A 345 1.57 12.97 -29.31
N SER A 346 2.74 13.59 -29.18
CA SER A 346 3.15 14.61 -30.16
C SER A 346 3.50 13.95 -31.50
N GLU A 347 3.42 14.71 -32.59
CA GLU A 347 3.84 14.24 -33.93
C GLU A 347 5.28 13.71 -33.88
N GLN A 348 6.19 14.39 -33.17
CA GLN A 348 7.58 13.96 -32.99
C GLN A 348 7.70 12.59 -32.31
N MET A 349 6.86 12.29 -31.32
CA MET A 349 6.82 10.97 -30.69
C MET A 349 6.35 9.91 -31.69
N LEU A 350 5.29 10.20 -32.46
CA LEU A 350 4.70 9.25 -33.41
C LEU A 350 5.58 9.02 -34.65
N GLU A 351 6.43 9.96 -35.05
CA GLU A 351 7.42 9.76 -36.11
C GLU A 351 8.48 8.72 -35.70
N VAL A 352 8.89 8.69 -34.42
CA VAL A 352 9.82 7.69 -33.88
C VAL A 352 9.16 6.31 -33.79
N PHE A 353 7.84 6.28 -33.57
CA PHE A 353 7.07 5.05 -33.44
C PHE A 353 5.93 4.98 -34.47
N PRO A 354 6.22 4.69 -35.76
CA PRO A 354 5.21 4.59 -36.79
C PRO A 354 4.13 3.56 -36.40
N HIS A 355 2.88 4.00 -36.31
CA HIS A 355 1.76 3.20 -35.83
C HIS A 355 0.72 2.95 -36.93
N ASN A 356 -0.21 2.04 -36.65
CA ASN A 356 -1.31 1.71 -37.55
C ASN A 356 -2.69 1.77 -36.89
N TRP A 357 -2.76 2.16 -35.61
CA TRP A 357 -4.05 2.42 -34.99
C TRP A 357 -4.74 3.64 -35.62
N THR A 358 -6.05 3.67 -35.54
CA THR A 358 -6.88 4.81 -35.98
C THR A 358 -7.70 5.34 -34.81
N PHE A 359 -8.17 6.58 -34.95
CA PHE A 359 -9.15 7.21 -34.08
C PHE A 359 -10.30 7.70 -34.95
N ASP A 360 -11.53 7.35 -34.60
CA ASP A 360 -12.75 7.82 -35.24
C ASP A 360 -13.84 8.06 -34.19
N ASN A 361 -14.32 9.30 -34.10
CA ASN A 361 -15.46 9.71 -33.26
C ASN A 361 -15.45 9.17 -31.81
N GLY A 362 -14.30 9.25 -31.14
CA GLY A 362 -14.13 8.83 -29.74
C GLY A 362 -13.82 7.35 -29.54
N TYR A 363 -13.66 6.58 -30.61
CA TYR A 363 -13.23 5.19 -30.59
C TYR A 363 -11.90 5.01 -31.32
N MET A 364 -11.05 4.14 -30.79
CA MET A 364 -9.81 3.72 -31.43
C MET A 364 -9.88 2.27 -31.89
N HIS A 365 -9.06 1.92 -32.89
CA HIS A 365 -8.90 0.55 -33.36
C HIS A 365 -7.41 0.28 -33.60
N PRO A 366 -6.84 -0.88 -33.17
CA PRO A 366 -5.40 -1.16 -33.28
C PRO A 366 -4.92 -1.33 -34.74
N GLY A 367 -5.83 -1.68 -35.65
CA GLY A 367 -5.54 -2.05 -37.04
C GLY A 367 -5.34 -3.56 -37.21
N ASP A 368 -5.18 -3.99 -38.47
CA ASP A 368 -5.18 -5.42 -38.83
C ASP A 368 -3.80 -5.95 -39.29
N LYS A 369 -2.73 -5.17 -39.08
CA LYS A 369 -1.37 -5.64 -39.36
C LYS A 369 -1.00 -6.78 -38.40
N PRO A 370 -0.26 -7.81 -38.87
CA PRO A 370 0.28 -8.83 -38.00
C PRO A 370 1.14 -8.26 -36.88
N GLY A 371 1.09 -8.90 -35.70
CA GLY A 371 1.79 -8.37 -34.52
C GLY A 371 0.99 -7.27 -33.83
N LEU A 372 1.72 -6.28 -33.33
CA LEU A 372 1.18 -5.08 -32.69
C LEU A 372 0.81 -3.95 -33.67
N GLY A 373 1.24 -4.04 -34.93
CA GLY A 373 1.05 -2.95 -35.90
C GLY A 373 1.82 -1.65 -35.59
N ILE A 374 2.90 -1.74 -34.80
CA ILE A 374 3.80 -0.65 -34.42
C ILE A 374 5.24 -0.95 -34.87
N GLU A 375 5.97 0.08 -35.28
CA GLU A 375 7.39 0.02 -35.62
C GLU A 375 8.21 0.99 -34.74
N PHE A 376 9.54 0.90 -34.84
CA PHE A 376 10.48 1.78 -34.13
C PHE A 376 11.60 2.21 -35.07
N ASP A 377 11.67 3.50 -35.40
CA ASP A 377 12.75 4.06 -36.21
C ASP A 377 13.99 4.32 -35.34
N GLU A 378 14.88 3.33 -35.29
CA GLU A 378 16.14 3.39 -34.54
C GLU A 378 17.03 4.59 -34.95
N LYS A 379 17.02 4.98 -36.23
CA LYS A 379 17.86 6.07 -36.73
C LYS A 379 17.32 7.43 -36.28
N LEU A 380 15.99 7.59 -36.26
CA LEU A 380 15.35 8.79 -35.76
C LEU A 380 15.45 8.86 -34.24
N ALA A 381 15.20 7.74 -33.55
CA ALA A 381 15.31 7.63 -32.10
C ALA A 381 16.71 8.03 -31.58
N ALA A 382 17.77 7.63 -32.29
CA ALA A 382 19.15 7.96 -31.94
C ALA A 382 19.46 9.48 -31.96
N LYS A 383 18.63 10.30 -32.60
CA LYS A 383 18.79 11.77 -32.59
C LYS A 383 18.34 12.42 -31.28
N TYR A 384 17.58 11.69 -30.46
CA TYR A 384 17.00 12.20 -29.22
C TYR A 384 17.60 11.46 -28.02
N PRO A 385 18.76 11.89 -27.50
CA PRO A 385 19.35 11.28 -26.32
C PRO A 385 18.47 11.45 -25.09
N TYR A 386 18.61 10.57 -24.10
CA TYR A 386 17.93 10.66 -22.81
C TYR A 386 18.12 12.05 -22.15
N GLU A 387 17.05 12.58 -21.57
CA GLU A 387 17.09 13.80 -20.76
C GLU A 387 16.47 13.57 -19.37
N PRO A 388 17.20 13.83 -18.27
CA PRO A 388 16.65 13.69 -16.92
C PRO A 388 15.36 14.49 -16.75
N THR A 389 14.29 13.78 -16.41
CA THR A 389 12.93 14.31 -16.27
C THR A 389 12.27 13.60 -15.11
N TYR A 390 11.66 14.34 -14.17
CA TYR A 390 11.10 13.74 -12.96
C TYR A 390 9.66 14.21 -12.72
N LEU A 391 8.83 13.30 -12.21
CA LEU A 391 7.50 13.61 -11.70
C LEU A 391 7.58 14.57 -10.50
N PRO A 392 6.59 15.45 -10.30
CA PRO A 392 6.52 16.36 -9.17
C PRO A 392 6.27 15.62 -7.84
N VAL A 393 6.56 16.29 -6.73
CA VAL A 393 6.15 15.90 -5.38
C VAL A 393 5.12 16.89 -4.84
N ALA A 394 4.23 16.42 -3.96
CA ALA A 394 3.25 17.27 -3.29
C ALA A 394 3.67 17.57 -1.84
N ARG A 395 3.49 18.82 -1.41
CA ARG A 395 3.61 19.24 -0.02
C ARG A 395 2.34 19.93 0.46
N LEU A 396 1.96 19.70 1.70
CA LEU A 396 0.90 20.48 2.34
C LEU A 396 1.33 21.93 2.58
N GLU A 397 0.36 22.78 2.96
CA GLU A 397 0.60 24.18 3.31
C GLU A 397 1.62 24.38 4.46
N ASP A 398 1.77 23.37 5.32
CA ASP A 398 2.76 23.36 6.41
C ASP A 398 4.16 22.84 6.00
N GLY A 399 4.35 22.49 4.72
CA GLY A 399 5.60 21.96 4.17
C GLY A 399 5.76 20.44 4.28
N THR A 400 4.81 19.74 4.90
CA THR A 400 4.80 18.27 5.00
C THR A 400 4.86 17.66 3.60
N LEU A 401 5.89 16.85 3.33
CA LEU A 401 5.89 15.98 2.14
C LEU A 401 4.68 15.06 2.26
N TRP A 402 3.69 15.28 1.41
CA TRP A 402 2.41 14.63 1.62
C TRP A 402 2.54 13.13 1.37
N ASN A 403 1.99 12.35 2.33
CA ASN A 403 2.10 10.90 2.58
C ASN A 403 3.17 10.43 3.62
N GLN A 404 3.19 10.92 4.89
CA GLN A 404 3.94 10.31 6.04
C GLN A 404 3.69 10.88 7.48
N LEU A 405 4.26 10.23 8.53
CA LEU A 405 4.27 10.64 9.96
C LEU A 405 5.15 11.88 10.21
N ALA A 406 4.61 12.88 10.91
CA ALA A 406 5.24 14.19 11.09
C ALA A 406 5.62 14.49 12.55
N ILE A 407 6.75 15.18 12.73
CA ILE A 407 7.11 15.86 13.98
C ILE A 407 6.55 17.27 13.89
N VAL A 408 5.65 17.64 14.81
CA VAL A 408 4.92 18.91 14.77
C VAL A 408 5.05 19.68 16.07
N GLU A 409 5.13 21.00 15.97
CA GLU A 409 5.07 21.90 17.12
C GLU A 409 3.60 22.09 17.54
N ARG A 410 3.29 21.93 18.84
CA ARG A 410 1.93 22.05 19.38
C ARG A 410 1.92 22.93 20.63
N GLU A 411 0.79 23.56 20.90
CA GLU A 411 0.59 24.25 22.17
C GLU A 411 0.74 23.28 23.35
N ILE A 412 1.41 23.74 24.40
CA ILE A 412 1.61 22.93 25.60
C ILE A 412 0.23 22.71 26.27
N PRO A 413 -0.26 21.46 26.38
CA PRO A 413 -1.60 21.20 26.90
C PRO A 413 -1.71 21.62 28.36
N THR A 414 -2.89 22.08 28.81
CA THR A 414 -3.12 22.42 30.23
C THR A 414 -3.93 21.30 30.89
N PRO A 415 -3.53 20.79 32.08
CA PRO A 415 -4.28 19.72 32.73
C PRO A 415 -5.64 20.21 33.22
N SER A 416 -6.70 19.47 32.89
CA SER A 416 -8.05 19.69 33.41
C SER A 416 -8.20 19.18 34.85
N ALA A 417 -9.33 19.46 35.50
CA ALA A 417 -9.62 18.97 36.85
C ALA A 417 -9.39 17.45 36.97
N GLY A 418 -8.66 17.03 38.00
CA GLY A 418 -8.26 15.64 38.22
C GLY A 418 -7.11 15.13 37.32
N GLY A 419 -6.55 15.98 36.45
CA GLY A 419 -5.45 15.66 35.55
C GLY A 419 -4.10 16.17 36.03
N VAL A 420 -3.03 15.60 35.46
CA VAL A 420 -1.65 16.07 35.61
C VAL A 420 -1.00 16.16 34.24
N ARG A 421 -0.08 17.11 34.08
CA ARG A 421 0.78 17.20 32.89
C ARG A 421 2.14 16.62 33.22
N VAL A 422 2.52 15.61 32.46
CA VAL A 422 3.80 14.93 32.55
C VAL A 422 4.70 15.49 31.45
N LYS A 423 5.84 16.05 31.85
CA LYS A 423 6.95 16.32 30.92
C LYS A 423 7.63 14.99 30.63
N VAL A 424 7.43 14.48 29.42
CA VAL A 424 7.93 13.15 29.03
C VAL A 424 9.46 13.18 28.97
N LYS A 425 10.07 12.13 29.50
CA LYS A 425 11.52 11.93 29.51
C LYS A 425 11.94 10.86 28.52
N LEU A 426 11.23 9.73 28.54
CA LEU A 426 11.44 8.59 27.66
C LEU A 426 10.09 7.97 27.31
N ALA A 427 9.98 7.47 26.10
CA ALA A 427 8.85 6.67 25.65
C ALA A 427 9.37 5.40 24.95
N GLY A 428 8.74 4.26 25.25
CA GLY A 428 8.96 2.98 24.60
C GLY A 428 8.23 2.92 23.26
N ILE A 429 8.73 2.10 22.35
CA ILE A 429 8.08 1.84 21.07
C ILE A 429 7.47 0.45 21.14
N CYS A 430 6.14 0.37 21.15
CA CYS A 430 5.43 -0.89 21.14
C CYS A 430 5.14 -1.37 19.71
N GLY A 431 4.87 -2.67 19.56
CA GLY A 431 4.36 -3.22 18.31
C GLY A 431 3.05 -2.57 17.86
N SER A 432 2.17 -2.20 18.80
CA SER A 432 0.92 -1.49 18.52
C SER A 432 1.13 -0.08 17.98
N ASP A 433 2.21 0.63 18.34
CA ASP A 433 2.55 1.92 17.73
C ASP A 433 2.89 1.75 16.24
N SER A 434 3.55 0.64 15.86
CA SER A 434 3.77 0.27 14.46
C SER A 434 2.45 -0.06 13.74
N HIS A 435 1.53 -0.75 14.40
CA HIS A 435 0.18 -1.00 13.85
C HIS A 435 -0.61 0.30 13.67
N ILE A 436 -0.52 1.24 14.60
CA ILE A 436 -1.14 2.57 14.46
C ILE A 436 -0.43 3.35 13.35
N TYR A 437 0.89 3.35 13.26
CA TYR A 437 1.59 4.02 12.17
C TYR A 437 1.18 3.49 10.78
N ARG A 438 0.95 2.18 10.67
CA ARG A 438 0.52 1.50 9.43
C ARG A 438 -0.98 1.52 9.17
N GLY A 439 -1.78 2.11 10.06
CA GLY A 439 -3.25 2.14 9.93
C GLY A 439 -3.94 0.79 10.20
N HIS A 440 -3.26 -0.17 10.80
CA HIS A 440 -3.80 -1.51 11.13
C HIS A 440 -4.51 -1.55 12.49
N ASN A 441 -4.47 -0.48 13.28
CA ASN A 441 -5.16 -0.41 14.58
C ASN A 441 -6.56 0.21 14.39
N PRO A 442 -7.65 -0.57 14.52
CA PRO A 442 -9.01 -0.09 14.23
C PRO A 442 -9.55 0.91 15.25
N PHE A 443 -8.86 1.09 16.39
CA PHE A 443 -9.30 1.96 17.48
C PHE A 443 -8.67 3.35 17.42
N ALA A 444 -7.57 3.53 16.69
CA ALA A 444 -6.90 4.81 16.56
C ALA A 444 -7.66 5.73 15.58
N LYS A 445 -7.84 6.99 15.99
CA LYS A 445 -8.38 8.07 15.13
C LYS A 445 -7.32 9.14 14.94
N TYR A 446 -7.00 9.47 13.69
CA TYR A 446 -6.00 10.48 13.33
C TYR A 446 -6.64 11.89 13.25
N PRO A 447 -5.87 12.97 13.49
CA PRO A 447 -4.47 12.97 13.95
C PRO A 447 -4.34 12.47 15.39
N ARG A 448 -3.23 11.76 15.68
CA ARG A 448 -2.96 11.15 16.98
C ARG A 448 -1.49 11.29 17.34
N VAL A 449 -1.22 11.80 18.54
CA VAL A 449 0.08 11.57 19.18
C VAL A 449 0.07 10.14 19.72
N ILE A 450 0.86 9.26 19.10
CA ILE A 450 0.99 7.86 19.51
C ILE A 450 1.96 7.72 20.72
N GLY A 451 2.28 6.49 21.12
CA GLY A 451 3.13 6.22 22.28
C GLY A 451 2.31 6.08 23.56
N HIS A 452 2.08 4.84 23.97
CA HIS A 452 1.33 4.51 25.18
C HIS A 452 2.23 4.01 26.31
N GLU A 453 3.51 3.80 26.02
CA GLU A 453 4.53 3.38 26.97
C GLU A 453 5.44 4.58 27.26
N PHE A 454 5.20 5.32 28.35
CA PHE A 454 6.03 6.50 28.64
C PHE A 454 6.20 6.82 30.12
N PHE A 455 7.33 7.49 30.38
CA PHE A 455 7.77 7.94 31.69
C PHE A 455 8.12 9.43 31.65
N GLY A 456 7.87 10.14 32.74
CA GLY A 456 8.29 11.54 32.85
C GLY A 456 8.15 12.12 34.25
N VAL A 457 8.12 13.45 34.33
CA VAL A 457 8.00 14.20 35.57
C VAL A 457 6.75 15.07 35.53
N ILE A 458 5.93 15.03 36.58
CA ILE A 458 4.77 15.92 36.69
C ILE A 458 5.27 17.37 36.78
N ASN A 459 4.88 18.22 35.84
CA ASN A 459 5.26 19.65 35.84
C ASN A 459 4.08 20.60 36.09
N ALA A 460 2.84 20.11 36.01
CA ALA A 460 1.64 20.87 36.34
C ALA A 460 0.52 19.91 36.78
N VAL A 461 -0.39 20.43 37.59
CA VAL A 461 -1.58 19.71 38.09
C VAL A 461 -2.83 20.54 37.78
N GLY A 462 -3.95 19.87 37.51
CA GLY A 462 -5.26 20.52 37.40
C GLY A 462 -6.00 20.57 38.73
N ASP A 463 -7.17 21.22 38.74
CA ASP A 463 -7.99 21.37 39.93
C ASP A 463 -8.32 20.04 40.61
N GLY A 464 -8.28 19.99 41.95
CA GLY A 464 -8.55 18.78 42.72
C GLY A 464 -7.40 17.77 42.81
N VAL A 465 -6.21 18.10 42.28
CA VAL A 465 -4.98 17.32 42.46
C VAL A 465 -4.01 18.10 43.35
N GLU A 466 -3.40 17.41 44.33
CA GLU A 466 -2.46 18.04 45.26
C GLU A 466 -1.23 18.61 44.55
N SER A 467 -0.91 19.88 44.79
CA SER A 467 0.25 20.56 44.20
C SER A 467 1.59 19.94 44.59
N ALA A 468 1.64 19.18 45.70
CA ALA A 468 2.81 18.45 46.15
C ALA A 468 3.26 17.34 45.17
N ARG A 469 2.40 16.94 44.23
CA ARG A 469 2.74 15.97 43.18
C ARG A 469 3.64 16.53 42.08
N VAL A 470 3.78 17.85 41.98
CA VAL A 470 4.71 18.48 41.04
C VAL A 470 6.14 18.07 41.38
N GLY A 471 6.90 17.62 40.39
CA GLY A 471 8.25 17.08 40.54
C GLY A 471 8.30 15.55 40.72
N GLU A 472 7.15 14.87 40.90
CA GLU A 472 7.14 13.41 40.97
C GLU A 472 7.56 12.79 39.63
N ARG A 473 8.48 11.82 39.71
CA ARG A 473 8.80 10.88 38.64
C ARG A 473 7.67 9.86 38.52
N VAL A 474 7.03 9.78 37.36
CA VAL A 474 5.84 8.94 37.15
C VAL A 474 5.90 8.09 35.88
N ALA A 475 5.53 6.82 36.01
CA ALA A 475 5.14 5.97 34.89
C ALA A 475 3.64 6.14 34.66
N VAL A 476 3.23 6.17 33.40
CA VAL A 476 1.82 6.33 33.06
C VAL A 476 1.21 4.98 32.76
N ASP A 477 0.14 4.65 33.47
CA ASP A 477 -0.81 3.60 33.07
C ASP A 477 -1.66 4.17 31.92
N PRO A 478 -1.52 3.66 30.69
CA PRO A 478 -2.22 4.22 29.53
C PRO A 478 -3.71 3.89 29.55
N VAL A 479 -4.16 2.97 30.41
CA VAL A 479 -5.54 2.50 30.45
C VAL A 479 -6.42 3.43 31.29
N VAL A 480 -7.30 4.17 30.62
CA VAL A 480 -8.34 4.97 31.26
C VAL A 480 -9.64 4.18 31.27
N SER A 481 -10.11 3.84 32.48
CA SER A 481 -11.34 3.08 32.71
C SER A 481 -12.43 3.93 33.39
N CYS A 482 -13.70 3.52 33.22
CA CYS A 482 -14.85 4.21 33.82
C CYS A 482 -14.97 4.01 35.33
N GLY A 483 -14.38 2.94 35.88
CA GLY A 483 -14.40 2.64 37.31
C GLY A 483 -15.70 2.02 37.85
N HIS A 484 -16.78 1.95 37.06
CA HIS A 484 -18.10 1.51 37.54
C HIS A 484 -18.72 0.34 36.77
N CYS A 485 -18.20 -0.05 35.60
CA CYS A 485 -18.71 -1.21 34.88
C CYS A 485 -18.31 -2.53 35.55
N TYR A 486 -18.93 -3.66 35.15
CA TYR A 486 -18.66 -4.97 35.75
C TYR A 486 -17.16 -5.32 35.82
N PRO A 487 -16.37 -5.23 34.71
CA PRO A 487 -14.92 -5.42 34.77
C PRO A 487 -14.23 -4.57 35.84
N CYS A 488 -14.55 -3.28 35.91
CA CYS A 488 -13.96 -2.38 36.91
C CYS A 488 -14.35 -2.79 38.34
N SER A 489 -15.61 -3.22 38.55
CA SER A 489 -16.11 -3.63 39.88
C SER A 489 -15.41 -4.88 40.43
N ILE A 490 -14.85 -5.73 39.57
CA ILE A 490 -14.09 -6.93 39.95
C ILE A 490 -12.57 -6.73 39.86
N GLY A 491 -12.10 -5.48 39.77
CA GLY A 491 -10.67 -5.17 39.71
C GLY A 491 -9.99 -5.48 38.37
N LYS A 492 -10.75 -5.52 37.26
CA LYS A 492 -10.25 -5.73 35.89
C LYS A 492 -10.50 -4.50 34.99
N PRO A 493 -9.92 -3.33 35.32
CA PRO A 493 -10.14 -2.11 34.54
C PRO A 493 -9.57 -2.17 33.12
N ASN A 494 -8.63 -3.07 32.84
CA ASN A 494 -8.00 -3.29 31.53
C ASN A 494 -8.95 -3.84 30.46
N VAL A 495 -10.12 -4.37 30.84
CA VAL A 495 -11.17 -4.82 29.91
C VAL A 495 -12.49 -4.06 30.15
N CYS A 496 -12.36 -2.78 30.53
CA CYS A 496 -13.48 -1.87 30.71
C CYS A 496 -14.36 -1.78 29.45
N THR A 497 -15.68 -1.68 29.64
CA THR A 497 -16.66 -1.57 28.53
C THR A 497 -16.55 -0.27 27.74
N THR A 498 -16.00 0.79 28.35
CA THR A 498 -15.71 2.09 27.73
C THR A 498 -14.22 2.43 27.85
N LEU A 499 -13.37 1.42 27.68
CA LEU A 499 -11.92 1.55 27.74
C LEU A 499 -11.43 2.66 26.80
N ALA A 500 -10.55 3.53 27.30
CA ALA A 500 -9.75 4.42 26.45
C ALA A 500 -8.26 4.19 26.77
N VAL A 501 -7.43 4.21 25.73
CA VAL A 501 -5.99 4.01 25.85
C VAL A 501 -5.28 5.26 25.36
N LEU A 502 -4.48 5.90 26.22
CA LEU A 502 -3.59 7.00 25.84
C LEU A 502 -2.60 6.52 24.77
N GLY A 503 -2.31 7.31 23.75
CA GLY A 503 -1.53 6.89 22.58
C GLY A 503 -2.32 6.12 21.51
N VAL A 504 -3.60 5.79 21.77
CA VAL A 504 -4.49 5.09 20.80
C VAL A 504 -5.78 5.88 20.61
N HIS A 505 -6.61 5.93 21.65
CA HIS A 505 -7.91 6.61 21.68
C HIS A 505 -7.79 8.10 22.02
N ALA A 506 -6.72 8.46 22.73
CA ALA A 506 -6.37 9.81 23.15
C ALA A 506 -4.86 10.03 22.93
N ASP A 507 -4.39 11.28 22.99
CA ASP A 507 -2.98 11.60 22.75
C ASP A 507 -2.06 10.95 23.80
N GLY A 508 -0.91 10.48 23.35
CA GLY A 508 0.08 9.73 24.11
C GLY A 508 1.40 10.47 24.33
N GLY A 509 2.41 9.68 24.69
CA GLY A 509 3.72 10.09 25.16
C GLY A 509 4.77 10.39 24.08
N PHE A 510 4.50 10.22 22.78
CA PHE A 510 5.42 10.71 21.73
C PHE A 510 5.30 12.23 21.56
N SER A 511 5.39 12.95 22.68
CA SER A 511 5.30 14.39 22.80
C SER A 511 6.17 14.86 23.97
N GLU A 512 6.57 16.13 23.99
CA GLU A 512 7.30 16.67 25.15
C GLU A 512 6.43 16.75 26.41
N TYR A 513 5.11 16.89 26.24
CA TYR A 513 4.14 17.02 27.33
C TYR A 513 2.87 16.23 27.04
N ALA A 514 2.50 15.34 27.96
CA ALA A 514 1.25 14.59 27.92
C ALA A 514 0.39 14.92 29.13
N VAL A 515 -0.91 15.16 28.92
CA VAL A 515 -1.88 15.31 30.02
C VAL A 515 -2.57 13.97 30.25
N VAL A 516 -2.54 13.51 31.50
CA VAL A 516 -3.09 12.21 31.90
C VAL A 516 -3.91 12.35 33.18
N PRO A 517 -4.89 11.48 33.45
CA PRO A 517 -5.55 11.47 34.74
C PRO A 517 -4.54 11.28 35.89
N ALA A 518 -4.69 12.01 36.98
CA ALA A 518 -3.73 11.95 38.10
C ALA A 518 -3.59 10.54 38.68
N LYS A 519 -4.68 9.76 38.69
CA LYS A 519 -4.70 8.36 39.16
C LYS A 519 -3.93 7.39 38.25
N ASN A 520 -3.68 7.77 37.00
CA ASN A 520 -2.95 6.98 36.02
C ASN A 520 -1.43 7.29 36.04
N ALA A 521 -1.01 8.39 36.69
CA ALA A 521 0.39 8.73 36.86
C ALA A 521 0.93 8.10 38.17
N TRP A 522 1.61 6.97 38.07
CA TRP A 522 2.12 6.21 39.21
C TRP A 522 3.52 6.66 39.60
N LYS A 523 3.71 7.05 40.86
CA LYS A 523 5.01 7.49 41.39
C LYS A 523 6.02 6.35 41.37
N ILE A 524 7.21 6.64 40.84
CA ILE A 524 8.32 5.69 40.75
C ILE A 524 9.33 5.99 41.87
N PRO A 525 9.85 4.96 42.56
CA PRO A 525 10.95 5.13 43.52
C PRO A 525 12.21 5.72 42.88
N GLU A 526 12.94 6.55 43.63
CA GLU A 526 14.19 7.16 43.16
C GLU A 526 15.25 6.13 42.74
N ALA A 527 15.23 4.94 43.36
CA ALA A 527 16.17 3.85 43.06
C ALA A 527 16.02 3.26 41.64
N VAL A 528 14.88 3.46 40.97
CA VAL A 528 14.65 2.96 39.61
C VAL A 528 15.18 3.99 38.61
N ALA A 529 16.24 3.66 37.88
CA ALA A 529 16.80 4.55 36.84
C ALA A 529 15.82 4.76 35.67
N ASP A 530 15.94 5.89 34.97
CA ASP A 530 15.00 6.32 33.91
C ASP A 530 14.81 5.27 32.79
N GLN A 531 15.91 4.62 32.37
CA GLN A 531 15.87 3.56 31.34
C GLN A 531 15.09 2.30 31.77
N TYR A 532 14.92 2.07 33.08
CA TYR A 532 14.06 1.02 33.61
C TYR A 532 12.65 1.54 33.92
N ALA A 533 12.53 2.83 34.27
CA ALA A 533 11.26 3.49 34.51
C ALA A 533 10.34 3.46 33.27
N VAL A 534 10.89 3.67 32.08
CA VAL A 534 10.12 3.59 30.82
C VAL A 534 9.62 2.17 30.53
N MET A 535 10.29 1.14 31.04
CA MET A 535 9.91 -0.26 30.87
C MET A 535 8.84 -0.73 31.87
N ILE A 536 8.44 0.11 32.84
CA ILE A 536 7.47 -0.29 33.87
C ILE A 536 6.13 -0.68 33.23
N GLU A 537 5.62 0.11 32.29
CA GLU A 537 4.35 -0.18 31.62
C GLU A 537 4.43 -1.52 30.85
N PRO A 538 5.41 -1.77 29.96
CA PRO A 538 5.58 -3.08 29.34
C PRO A 538 5.73 -4.23 30.34
N PHE A 539 6.41 -3.97 31.47
CA PHE A 539 6.57 -4.93 32.55
C PHE A 539 5.24 -5.26 33.24
N THR A 540 4.29 -4.31 33.33
CA THR A 540 2.97 -4.60 33.89
C THR A 540 2.19 -5.63 33.07
N ILE A 541 2.40 -5.68 31.76
CA ILE A 541 1.81 -6.70 30.89
C ILE A 541 2.34 -8.09 31.25
N ALA A 542 3.66 -8.22 31.43
CA ALA A 542 4.30 -9.45 31.88
C ALA A 542 3.89 -9.84 33.32
N ALA A 543 3.77 -8.86 34.22
CA ALA A 543 3.31 -9.08 35.59
C ALA A 543 1.84 -9.55 35.62
N ASN A 544 0.98 -8.99 34.77
CA ASN A 544 -0.43 -9.37 34.67
C ASN A 544 -0.60 -10.81 34.17
N VAL A 545 0.04 -11.17 33.05
CA VAL A 545 -0.07 -12.52 32.48
C VAL A 545 0.48 -13.59 33.43
N THR A 546 1.61 -13.31 34.08
CA THR A 546 2.18 -14.24 35.07
C THR A 546 1.35 -14.29 36.35
N GLY A 547 0.75 -13.18 36.79
CA GLY A 547 -0.21 -13.18 37.89
C GLY A 547 -1.43 -14.07 37.63
N HIS A 548 -1.89 -14.16 36.37
CA HIS A 548 -2.92 -15.12 35.96
C HIS A 548 -2.40 -16.57 35.86
N GLY A 549 -1.16 -16.74 35.40
CA GLY A 549 -0.52 -18.05 35.31
C GLY A 549 -0.12 -18.64 36.67
N GLN A 550 0.09 -17.80 37.70
CA GLN A 550 0.54 -18.15 39.05
C GLN A 550 1.76 -19.09 39.07
N PRO A 551 2.86 -18.76 38.37
CA PRO A 551 4.04 -19.61 38.29
C PRO A 551 4.64 -19.88 39.67
N THR A 552 5.22 -21.06 39.81
CA THR A 552 5.97 -21.52 40.98
C THR A 552 7.40 -21.86 40.56
N GLU A 553 8.32 -21.91 41.51
CA GLU A 553 9.73 -22.26 41.23
C GLU A 553 9.91 -23.61 40.53
N ASN A 554 8.94 -24.52 40.70
CA ASN A 554 8.98 -25.89 40.19
C ASN A 554 8.27 -26.03 38.83
N ASP A 555 7.69 -24.96 38.29
CA ASP A 555 7.07 -25.02 36.97
C ASP A 555 8.12 -25.22 35.87
N THR A 556 7.75 -26.02 34.87
CA THR A 556 8.39 -25.98 33.54
C THR A 556 7.53 -25.10 32.66
N VAL A 557 8.03 -23.91 32.35
CA VAL A 557 7.27 -22.87 31.65
C VAL A 557 7.69 -22.84 30.19
N LEU A 558 6.72 -22.90 29.28
CA LEU A 558 6.92 -22.63 27.85
C LEU A 558 6.37 -21.24 27.52
N VAL A 559 7.21 -20.37 26.98
CA VAL A 559 6.82 -19.07 26.42
C VAL A 559 6.90 -19.15 24.89
N TYR A 560 5.77 -19.00 24.21
CA TYR A 560 5.74 -18.82 22.76
C TYR A 560 5.96 -17.34 22.42
N GLY A 561 6.94 -17.08 21.55
CA GLY A 561 7.31 -15.75 21.08
C GLY A 561 8.41 -15.12 21.92
N ALA A 562 9.56 -14.87 21.29
CA ALA A 562 10.71 -14.15 21.85
C ALA A 562 10.70 -12.67 21.43
N GLY A 563 9.51 -12.07 21.29
CA GLY A 563 9.34 -10.62 21.12
C GLY A 563 9.52 -9.86 22.45
N PRO A 564 9.44 -8.51 22.45
CA PRO A 564 9.68 -7.69 23.65
C PRO A 564 8.89 -8.14 24.89
N ILE A 565 7.60 -8.45 24.73
CA ILE A 565 6.75 -8.94 25.83
C ILE A 565 7.17 -10.35 26.29
N GLY A 566 7.44 -11.27 25.37
CA GLY A 566 7.95 -12.60 25.70
C GLY A 566 9.25 -12.58 26.49
N LEU A 567 10.20 -11.71 26.08
CA LEU A 567 11.46 -11.50 26.79
C LEU A 567 11.24 -10.91 28.20
N THR A 568 10.32 -9.97 28.32
CA THR A 568 9.95 -9.39 29.63
C THR A 568 9.30 -10.45 30.54
N ILE A 569 8.48 -11.33 29.99
CA ILE A 569 7.90 -12.48 30.73
C ILE A 569 9.00 -13.40 31.25
N VAL A 570 10.01 -13.72 30.44
CA VAL A 570 11.17 -14.53 30.89
C VAL A 570 11.82 -13.87 32.11
N GLN A 571 12.08 -12.56 32.05
CA GLN A 571 12.69 -11.84 33.17
C GLN A 571 11.82 -11.84 34.43
N VAL A 572 10.49 -11.72 34.28
CA VAL A 572 9.54 -11.84 35.42
C VAL A 572 9.58 -13.25 36.01
N LEU A 573 9.53 -14.29 35.17
CA LEU A 573 9.55 -15.68 35.61
C LEU A 573 10.84 -15.99 36.39
N LYS A 574 12.00 -15.54 35.90
CA LYS A 574 13.29 -15.78 36.55
C LYS A 574 13.51 -14.89 37.77
N GLY A 575 13.21 -13.59 37.67
CA GLY A 575 13.59 -12.59 38.67
C GLY A 575 12.57 -12.35 39.79
N VAL A 576 11.28 -12.64 39.55
CA VAL A 576 10.21 -12.44 40.54
C VAL A 576 9.74 -13.78 41.11
N TYR A 577 9.51 -14.77 40.25
CA TYR A 577 8.96 -16.07 40.65
C TYR A 577 10.01 -17.17 40.81
N ASN A 578 11.28 -16.87 40.52
CA ASN A 578 12.42 -17.81 40.63
C ASN A 578 12.16 -19.15 39.92
N VAL A 579 11.46 -19.12 38.78
CA VAL A 579 11.17 -20.31 37.98
C VAL A 579 12.48 -20.92 37.49
N LYS A 580 12.67 -22.21 37.79
CA LYS A 580 13.93 -22.90 37.48
C LYS A 580 14.07 -23.31 36.02
N ASN A 581 12.95 -23.53 35.32
CA ASN A 581 12.96 -24.05 33.96
C ASN A 581 12.03 -23.24 33.04
N VAL A 582 12.61 -22.32 32.28
CA VAL A 582 11.92 -21.48 31.28
C VAL A 582 12.40 -21.85 29.88
N ILE A 583 11.49 -22.33 29.07
CA ILE A 583 11.67 -22.69 27.66
C ILE A 583 11.02 -21.59 26.81
N VAL A 584 11.75 -21.06 25.83
CA VAL A 584 11.23 -20.09 24.87
C VAL A 584 11.24 -20.69 23.47
N ALA A 585 10.12 -20.57 22.77
CA ALA A 585 10.01 -20.99 21.38
C ALA A 585 9.71 -19.80 20.46
N ASP A 586 10.48 -19.67 19.39
CA ASP A 586 10.30 -18.66 18.33
C ASP A 586 10.83 -19.26 17.02
N ARG A 587 10.68 -18.54 15.91
CA ARG A 587 11.18 -18.95 14.59
C ARG A 587 12.44 -18.19 14.18
N ILE A 588 12.82 -17.15 14.92
CA ILE A 588 13.92 -16.25 14.60
C ILE A 588 15.07 -16.45 15.59
N ASP A 589 16.20 -16.95 15.10
CA ASP A 589 17.36 -17.30 15.95
C ASP A 589 17.91 -16.11 16.74
N GLU A 590 17.96 -14.91 16.15
CA GLU A 590 18.42 -13.70 16.85
C GLU A 590 17.57 -13.38 18.09
N ARG A 591 16.25 -13.60 18.01
CA ARG A 591 15.35 -13.41 19.16
C ARG A 591 15.54 -14.48 20.22
N LEU A 592 15.86 -15.69 19.81
CA LEU A 592 16.16 -16.80 20.73
C LEU A 592 17.47 -16.58 21.49
N GLU A 593 18.49 -16.03 20.84
CA GLU A 593 19.70 -15.58 21.56
C GLU A 593 19.37 -14.51 22.60
N LYS A 594 18.50 -13.54 22.24
CA LYS A 594 18.03 -12.55 23.21
C LYS A 594 17.24 -13.15 24.36
N ALA A 595 16.48 -14.22 24.12
CA ALA A 595 15.77 -14.95 25.16
C ALA A 595 16.74 -15.61 26.16
N LYS A 596 17.84 -16.20 25.68
CA LYS A 596 18.90 -16.74 26.56
C LYS A 596 19.55 -15.64 27.40
N GLU A 597 19.90 -14.51 26.78
CA GLU A 597 20.42 -13.33 27.52
C GLU A 597 19.44 -12.83 28.58
N SER A 598 18.15 -12.98 28.34
CA SER A 598 17.07 -12.58 29.25
C SER A 598 16.79 -13.59 30.36
N GLY A 599 17.44 -14.75 30.35
CA GLY A 599 17.37 -15.78 31.38
C GLY A 599 16.62 -17.06 31.01
N ALA A 600 16.27 -17.27 29.73
CA ALA A 600 15.68 -18.53 29.29
C ALA A 600 16.70 -19.68 29.44
N ASP A 601 16.27 -20.80 30.02
CA ASP A 601 17.10 -21.99 30.20
C ASP A 601 17.20 -22.78 28.87
N TRP A 602 16.16 -22.72 28.06
CA TRP A 602 16.11 -23.30 26.72
C TRP A 602 15.52 -22.29 25.73
N ALA A 603 16.13 -22.17 24.55
CA ALA A 603 15.58 -21.39 23.44
C ALA A 603 15.55 -22.28 22.19
N ILE A 604 14.36 -22.48 21.62
CA ILE A 604 14.10 -23.49 20.59
C ILE A 604 13.56 -22.81 19.34
N ASN A 605 14.22 -23.06 18.20
CA ASN A 605 13.69 -22.65 16.91
C ASN A 605 12.68 -23.69 16.39
N ASN A 606 11.39 -23.39 16.54
CA ASN A 606 10.32 -24.32 16.17
C ASN A 606 9.94 -24.28 14.68
N SER A 607 10.71 -23.58 13.83
CA SER A 607 10.59 -23.68 12.37
C SER A 607 11.35 -24.87 11.78
N GLN A 608 12.35 -25.38 12.51
CA GLN A 608 13.22 -26.48 12.06
C GLN A 608 12.65 -27.84 12.48
N THR A 609 12.30 -27.97 13.76
CA THR A 609 11.73 -29.19 14.34
C THR A 609 10.49 -28.83 15.16
N PRO A 610 9.35 -29.52 14.98
CA PRO A 610 8.16 -29.31 15.78
C PRO A 610 8.43 -29.52 17.28
N LEU A 611 7.86 -28.66 18.14
CA LEU A 611 8.08 -28.73 19.60
C LEU A 611 7.63 -30.06 20.20
N GLY A 612 6.55 -30.65 19.67
CA GLY A 612 6.06 -31.95 20.13
C GLY A 612 7.06 -33.09 19.97
N GLU A 613 7.87 -33.08 18.91
CA GLU A 613 8.93 -34.08 18.70
C GLU A 613 10.04 -33.89 19.73
N ILE A 614 10.53 -32.66 19.88
CA ILE A 614 11.59 -32.30 20.83
C ILE A 614 11.19 -32.65 22.26
N PHE A 615 9.95 -32.33 22.65
CA PHE A 615 9.46 -32.59 24.00
C PHE A 615 9.21 -34.07 24.26
N THR A 616 8.78 -34.82 23.25
CA THR A 616 8.64 -36.28 23.36
C THR A 616 10.01 -36.93 23.56
N GLU A 617 11.01 -36.55 22.75
CA GLU A 617 12.37 -37.08 22.84
C GLU A 617 13.01 -36.77 24.21
N LYS A 618 12.80 -35.56 24.72
CA LYS A 618 13.38 -35.09 25.99
C LYS A 618 12.53 -35.40 27.23
N GLY A 619 11.35 -36.00 27.06
CA GLY A 619 10.41 -36.26 28.15
C GLY A 619 9.89 -35.00 28.86
N ILE A 620 9.79 -33.88 28.15
CA ILE A 620 9.35 -32.58 28.69
C ILE A 620 7.83 -32.46 28.58
N LYS A 621 7.17 -32.01 29.65
CA LYS A 621 5.76 -31.61 29.64
C LYS A 621 5.61 -30.29 30.39
N PRO A 622 5.37 -29.15 29.70
CA PRO A 622 5.18 -27.86 30.36
C PRO A 622 3.99 -27.86 31.31
N THR A 623 4.17 -27.30 32.50
CA THR A 623 3.13 -27.13 33.54
C THR A 623 2.50 -25.73 33.51
N LEU A 624 3.14 -24.79 32.81
CA LEU A 624 2.60 -23.49 32.44
C LEU A 624 3.02 -23.15 31.01
N ILE A 625 2.08 -22.70 30.19
CA ILE A 625 2.33 -22.24 28.83
C ILE A 625 1.80 -20.81 28.69
N ILE A 626 2.62 -19.91 28.18
CA ILE A 626 2.26 -18.52 27.92
C ILE A 626 2.44 -18.24 26.44
N ASP A 627 1.35 -17.86 25.77
CA ASP A 627 1.36 -17.48 24.36
C ASP A 627 1.47 -15.96 24.20
N ALA A 628 2.68 -15.48 23.93
CA ALA A 628 2.97 -14.10 23.57
C ALA A 628 3.14 -13.90 22.04
N ALA A 629 3.14 -14.98 21.24
CA ALA A 629 3.21 -14.93 19.78
C ALA A 629 1.82 -14.77 19.13
N CYS A 630 0.78 -15.27 19.80
CA CYS A 630 -0.63 -15.02 19.49
C CYS A 630 -1.08 -15.54 18.12
N HIS A 631 -0.41 -16.56 17.59
CA HIS A 631 -0.76 -17.17 16.31
C HIS A 631 -1.87 -18.23 16.51
N PRO A 632 -2.93 -18.29 15.66
CA PRO A 632 -4.09 -19.16 15.91
C PRO A 632 -3.78 -20.65 16.05
N SER A 633 -2.70 -21.13 15.42
CA SER A 633 -2.26 -22.52 15.53
C SER A 633 -1.69 -22.89 16.91
N ILE A 634 -1.25 -21.91 17.70
CA ILE A 634 -0.51 -22.15 18.94
C ILE A 634 -1.42 -22.71 20.03
N LEU A 635 -2.68 -22.26 20.13
CA LEU A 635 -3.59 -22.76 21.16
C LEU A 635 -3.78 -24.28 21.08
N LYS A 636 -3.99 -24.81 19.87
CA LYS A 636 -4.10 -26.26 19.62
C LYS A 636 -2.84 -27.01 20.04
N GLU A 637 -1.68 -26.50 19.66
CA GLU A 637 -0.39 -27.10 19.99
C GLU A 637 -0.13 -27.04 21.50
N ALA A 638 -0.36 -25.89 22.13
CA ALA A 638 -0.21 -25.70 23.58
C ALA A 638 -1.06 -26.68 24.38
N VAL A 639 -2.32 -26.91 24.00
CA VAL A 639 -3.20 -27.93 24.61
C VAL A 639 -2.63 -29.34 24.44
N THR A 640 -1.95 -29.62 23.33
CA THR A 640 -1.34 -30.94 23.07
C THR A 640 -0.06 -31.17 23.89
N LEU A 641 0.76 -30.13 24.07
CA LEU A 641 2.03 -30.20 24.78
C LEU A 641 1.87 -30.12 26.31
N ALA A 642 0.79 -29.51 26.77
CA ALA A 642 0.48 -29.31 28.17
C ALA A 642 0.56 -30.61 29.01
N SER A 643 1.22 -30.51 30.17
CA SER A 643 1.13 -31.52 31.22
C SER A 643 -0.31 -31.65 31.74
N PRO A 644 -0.74 -32.81 32.26
CA PRO A 644 -1.96 -32.87 33.07
C PRO A 644 -1.95 -31.81 34.17
N ALA A 645 -3.07 -31.10 34.33
CA ALA A 645 -3.23 -29.95 35.22
C ALA A 645 -2.39 -28.71 34.88
N ALA A 646 -1.82 -28.60 33.67
CA ALA A 646 -1.14 -27.39 33.24
C ALA A 646 -2.09 -26.20 33.05
N ARG A 647 -1.50 -25.01 33.07
CA ARG A 647 -2.19 -23.74 32.85
C ARG A 647 -1.71 -23.15 31.53
N ILE A 648 -2.64 -22.60 30.74
CA ILE A 648 -2.34 -21.93 29.47
C ILE A 648 -2.86 -20.50 29.56
N VAL A 649 -2.00 -19.52 29.32
CA VAL A 649 -2.35 -18.10 29.32
C VAL A 649 -2.12 -17.52 27.93
N LEU A 650 -3.16 -16.91 27.36
CA LEU A 650 -3.14 -16.32 26.03
C LEU A 650 -3.13 -14.80 26.14
N MET A 651 -2.29 -14.13 25.34
CA MET A 651 -2.14 -12.67 25.35
C MET A 651 -2.68 -11.98 24.10
N GLY A 652 -3.10 -12.76 23.10
CA GLY A 652 -3.38 -12.29 21.75
C GLY A 652 -4.77 -11.75 21.50
N PHE A 653 -4.84 -10.80 20.56
CA PHE A 653 -6.07 -10.30 19.96
C PHE A 653 -6.09 -10.70 18.48
N SER A 654 -6.43 -11.96 18.20
CA SER A 654 -6.69 -12.42 16.83
C SER A 654 -8.18 -12.61 16.63
N SER A 655 -8.71 -12.11 15.50
CA SER A 655 -10.07 -12.41 15.05
C SER A 655 -10.15 -13.75 14.30
N GLU A 656 -9.00 -14.36 13.98
CA GLU A 656 -8.95 -15.66 13.33
C GLU A 656 -9.29 -16.78 14.31
N PRO A 657 -10.23 -17.69 13.96
CA PRO A 657 -10.58 -18.81 14.82
C PRO A 657 -9.38 -19.70 15.13
N SER A 658 -9.22 -20.06 16.41
CA SER A 658 -8.27 -21.09 16.84
C SER A 658 -9.00 -22.42 17.03
N GLU A 659 -8.42 -23.52 16.53
CA GLU A 659 -8.93 -24.86 16.81
C GLU A 659 -8.61 -25.27 18.25
N VAL A 660 -9.60 -25.78 18.98
CA VAL A 660 -9.40 -26.35 20.32
C VAL A 660 -9.70 -27.84 20.26
N ILE A 661 -8.71 -28.65 20.62
CA ILE A 661 -8.87 -30.10 20.71
C ILE A 661 -9.33 -30.49 22.12
N GLN A 662 -10.20 -31.50 22.21
CA GLN A 662 -10.40 -32.23 23.46
C GLN A 662 -9.33 -33.31 23.55
N GLN A 663 -8.50 -33.27 24.59
CA GLN A 663 -7.44 -34.26 24.76
C GLN A 663 -8.07 -35.64 24.95
N GLY A 664 -7.96 -36.50 23.94
CA GLY A 664 -8.35 -37.91 24.06
C GLY A 664 -7.39 -38.61 25.01
N MET A 665 -7.92 -39.36 25.99
CA MET A 665 -7.12 -40.22 26.86
C MET A 665 -6.29 -41.16 25.99
N ARG A 666 -4.95 -41.03 26.04
CA ARG A 666 -4.00 -42.03 25.53
C ARG A 666 -3.40 -42.78 26.70
#